data_AF-A0AAW0XVK5-F1
#
_entry.id   AF-A0AAW0XVK5-F1
#
_cell.length_a   1.000
_cell.length_b   1.000
_cell.length_c   1.000
_cell.angle_alpha   90.00
_cell.angle_beta   90.00
_cell.angle_gamma   90.00
#
_symmetry.space_group_name_H-M   'P 1'
#
loop_
_entity.id
_entity.type
_entity.pdbx_description
1 polymer ?
#
loop_
_entity_poly.entity_id
_entity_poly.type
_entity_poly.pdbx_seq_one_letter_code
_entity_poly.pdbx_strand_id
1 'polypeptide(L)'
;RPLNTGSWQQLLVDIYDHQLRLVVNSDEDLIDIEKDVNLGVLDGSMFLGAIPPQFLTEEDKKDGLEGLVGCIRGLALNDELVDLKAFVRASAHGVSSGCTPSCEPNPCKNGALCTENWGSYECVCKNPFAHSGRHCEININEDALTFTTLESKLKYFTNDINKLGENNLLTKSFLINFRTYSKTGLILFAYDSLHNFIQLYLAQENEVVFLFNYGYEIKRVMVTADSGVVFNKGQSVQLSVERTSSSTSMRILTNGVFFNASVDAGVRLFQDNEYQQLPFGSSQPLPEIVRYPHSPTKPMNFFQVYLGSANDIQYDVHSSIPGIEGCIRGLKIGSSFVSLTDFYLNSTYPVDGIKMNCTMACDHHPCLNNGICTEDFHYFNNFQCDCVGTSYTGPTCSAETAYTFSGRQWISQDSATSPIKKDFRFEMAFSASTRHSRPQLVALLRSTDLQTAHDYFLVSIEPNGSLLMETQLSDLGKGMILGTEVDPSAHNFNAFDGYRHFVIAEKSRHGMTIKVDGEERDVLQLRNIVSETNVKTTPTGLYLGGVEAGIDDRLGRYDNFHGCISNVKIRTPEIEVMPLQQYGDNDLHFRTSGVPGYGSCAKFAAAGVLMAHGHDLNVSGVMGEEWAFRAAQRLVYQHQFVPATHPERNTPMDNVVPAVAGAIFLVCTIIVIALVLKAHRKRKERKELRDAEESVPLFNGGSSSDGRDKKEKIFTVSEKEMMPLNSKTEPDDVIQVANATPVANVETKNEAKQKEALEKDVGAAKQEPLDAVKPF
;
A
#
# COMPACT_ATOMS: atom_id res chain seq x y z
N ARG A 1 4.73 -9.55 13.40
CA ARG A 1 4.20 -10.32 12.24
C ARG A 1 3.32 -11.47 12.76
N PRO A 2 2.23 -11.84 12.08
CA PRO A 2 1.50 -13.07 12.43
C PRO A 2 2.38 -14.30 12.14
N LEU A 3 2.40 -15.27 13.06
CA LEU A 3 3.21 -16.51 12.96
C LEU A 3 2.39 -17.72 12.47
N ASN A 4 1.07 -17.59 12.40
CA ASN A 4 0.11 -18.65 12.04
C ASN A 4 -0.21 -18.69 10.54
N THR A 5 0.78 -18.43 9.68
CA THR A 5 0.58 -18.36 8.21
C THR A 5 0.64 -19.72 7.52
N GLY A 6 0.90 -20.81 8.26
CA GLY A 6 1.19 -22.14 7.71
C GLY A 6 2.64 -22.31 7.26
N SER A 7 3.44 -21.25 7.25
CA SER A 7 4.87 -21.31 6.92
C SER A 7 5.71 -21.77 8.11
N TRP A 8 6.78 -22.52 7.86
CA TRP A 8 7.73 -22.92 8.90
C TRP A 8 8.34 -21.73 9.62
N GLN A 9 8.27 -21.76 10.95
CA GLN A 9 8.95 -20.80 11.83
C GLN A 9 10.07 -21.53 12.56
N GLN A 10 11.25 -20.92 12.63
CA GLN A 10 12.35 -21.42 13.44
C GLN A 10 12.30 -20.79 14.83
N LEU A 11 12.38 -21.61 15.87
CA LEU A 11 12.43 -21.19 17.26
C LEU A 11 13.75 -21.68 17.87
N LEU A 12 14.48 -20.79 18.53
CA LEU A 12 15.61 -21.13 19.39
C LEU A 12 15.33 -20.55 20.78
N VAL A 13 15.45 -21.38 21.80
CA VAL A 13 15.44 -20.97 23.19
C VAL A 13 16.79 -21.38 23.77
N ASP A 14 17.57 -20.40 24.20
CA ASP A 14 18.86 -20.61 24.84
C ASP A 14 18.83 -19.94 26.21
N ILE A 15 19.21 -20.69 27.25
CA ILE A 15 19.22 -20.20 28.62
C ILE A 15 20.68 -20.19 29.06
N TYR A 16 21.22 -19.00 29.27
CA TYR A 16 22.58 -18.81 29.71
C TYR A 16 22.59 -17.91 30.96
N ASP A 17 22.98 -18.49 32.10
CA ASP A 17 22.89 -17.83 33.40
C ASP A 17 21.46 -17.34 33.70
N HIS A 18 21.29 -16.19 34.35
CA HIS A 18 20.00 -15.53 34.58
C HIS A 18 19.47 -14.79 33.33
N GLN A 19 19.75 -15.27 32.12
CA GLN A 19 19.26 -14.69 30.87
C GLN A 19 18.69 -15.76 29.94
N LEU A 20 17.49 -15.50 29.42
CA LEU A 20 16.84 -16.30 28.39
C LEU A 20 16.92 -15.55 27.06
N ARG A 21 17.49 -16.20 26.05
CA ARG A 21 17.48 -15.73 24.67
C ARG A 21 16.41 -16.48 23.90
N LEU A 22 15.47 -15.72 23.33
CA LEU A 22 14.44 -16.23 22.43
C LEU A 22 14.73 -15.72 21.03
N VAL A 23 14.89 -16.63 20.07
CA VAL A 23 15.04 -16.26 18.65
C VAL A 23 13.89 -16.87 17.85
N VAL A 24 13.16 -16.02 17.14
CA VAL A 24 12.11 -16.42 16.18
C VAL A 24 12.57 -16.05 14.78
N ASN A 25 12.99 -17.05 14.01
CA ASN A 25 13.71 -16.92 12.75
C ASN A 25 15.00 -16.09 12.90
N SER A 26 14.95 -14.80 12.56
CA SER A 26 16.04 -13.83 12.65
C SER A 26 15.85 -12.80 13.76
N ASP A 27 14.65 -12.74 14.35
CA ASP A 27 14.32 -11.74 15.37
C ASP A 27 14.72 -12.32 16.73
N GLU A 28 15.54 -11.58 17.49
CA GLU A 28 16.01 -12.01 18.80
C GLU A 28 15.51 -11.09 19.92
N ASP A 29 15.23 -11.70 21.07
CA ASP A 29 14.90 -10.99 22.30
C ASP A 29 15.66 -11.62 23.48
N LEU A 30 16.03 -10.76 24.44
CA LEU A 30 16.80 -11.14 25.64
C LEU A 30 15.99 -10.78 26.88
N ILE A 31 15.67 -11.80 27.68
CA ILE A 31 14.84 -11.67 28.87
C ILE A 31 15.70 -11.95 30.09
N ASP A 32 15.85 -10.95 30.95
CA ASP A 32 16.52 -11.11 32.25
C ASP A 32 15.62 -11.88 33.21
N ILE A 33 16.18 -12.90 33.85
CA ILE A 33 15.52 -13.78 34.80
C ILE A 33 15.88 -13.30 36.21
N GLU A 34 14.90 -13.19 37.11
CA GLU A 34 15.15 -12.74 38.47
C GLU A 34 16.20 -13.64 39.18
N LYS A 35 17.13 -13.01 39.90
CA LYS A 35 18.30 -13.66 40.50
C LYS A 35 17.96 -14.75 41.53
N ASP A 36 16.75 -14.71 42.08
CA ASP A 36 16.28 -15.66 43.10
C ASP A 36 15.63 -16.91 42.49
N VAL A 37 15.44 -16.94 41.16
CA VAL A 37 14.88 -18.10 40.44
C VAL A 37 16.02 -19.03 40.05
N ASN A 38 16.16 -20.12 40.81
CA ASN A 38 17.06 -21.20 40.44
C ASN A 38 16.39 -22.05 39.35
N LEU A 39 16.78 -21.83 38.08
CA LEU A 39 16.44 -22.71 36.97
C LEU A 39 17.27 -24.01 37.11
N GLY A 40 16.91 -24.81 38.11
CA GLY A 40 17.53 -26.11 38.34
C GLY A 40 17.31 -27.09 37.19
N VAL A 41 17.75 -28.33 37.37
CA VAL A 41 17.38 -29.45 36.49
C VAL A 41 15.85 -29.54 36.47
N LEU A 42 15.25 -29.38 35.30
CA LEU A 42 13.82 -29.54 35.11
C LEU A 42 13.45 -31.02 35.34
N ASP A 43 13.13 -31.36 36.59
CA ASP A 43 12.65 -32.69 36.96
C ASP A 43 11.18 -32.83 36.54
N GLY A 44 10.94 -33.40 35.35
CA GLY A 44 9.57 -33.55 34.85
C GLY A 44 9.46 -34.22 33.47
N SER A 45 8.22 -34.50 33.07
CA SER A 45 7.92 -34.94 31.70
C SER A 45 7.84 -33.73 30.78
N MET A 46 8.50 -33.80 29.63
CA MET A 46 8.36 -32.81 28.56
C MET A 46 7.11 -33.14 27.73
N PHE A 47 6.22 -32.16 27.57
CA PHE A 47 5.05 -32.27 26.71
C PHE A 47 5.28 -31.43 25.45
N LEU A 48 4.92 -31.99 24.29
CA LEU A 48 5.07 -31.33 23.00
C LEU A 48 3.70 -31.25 22.32
N GLY A 49 3.34 -30.06 21.85
CA GLY A 49 2.06 -29.77 21.20
C GLY A 49 0.93 -29.50 22.20
N ALA A 50 0.70 -30.37 23.19
CA ALA A 50 -0.37 -30.17 24.17
C ALA A 50 0.02 -30.68 25.56
N ILE A 51 -0.52 -30.04 26.60
CA ILE A 51 -0.42 -30.50 27.98
C ILE A 51 -1.64 -31.39 28.29
N PRO A 52 -1.46 -32.58 28.90
CA PRO A 52 -2.59 -33.43 29.24
C PRO A 52 -3.58 -32.75 30.20
N PRO A 53 -4.91 -32.96 30.04
CA PRO A 53 -5.94 -32.23 30.78
C PRO A 53 -5.81 -32.34 32.30
N GLN A 54 -5.24 -33.43 32.81
CA GLN A 54 -5.00 -33.63 34.24
C GLN A 54 -3.97 -32.67 34.85
N PHE A 55 -3.20 -31.96 34.02
CA PHE A 55 -2.22 -30.96 34.44
C PHE A 55 -2.68 -29.52 34.14
N LEU A 56 -3.87 -29.32 33.53
CA LEU A 56 -4.43 -28.00 33.23
C LEU A 56 -5.37 -27.53 34.34
N THR A 57 -5.18 -26.31 34.81
CA THR A 57 -6.15 -25.60 35.67
C THR A 57 -7.27 -24.98 34.84
N GLU A 58 -8.35 -24.52 35.49
CA GLU A 58 -9.42 -23.78 34.80
C GLU A 58 -8.96 -22.40 34.31
N GLU A 59 -7.89 -21.84 34.90
CA GLU A 59 -7.23 -20.61 34.43
C GLU A 59 -6.42 -20.89 33.15
N ASP A 60 -5.67 -21.99 33.10
CA ASP A 60 -4.91 -22.41 31.91
C ASP A 60 -5.80 -22.62 30.68
N LYS A 61 -7.03 -23.12 30.88
CA LYS A 61 -8.03 -23.27 29.80
C LYS A 61 -8.56 -21.93 29.30
N LYS A 62 -8.68 -20.94 30.19
CA LYS A 62 -9.16 -19.59 29.86
C LYS A 62 -8.10 -18.76 29.13
N ASP A 63 -6.82 -19.06 29.38
CA ASP A 63 -5.66 -18.45 28.71
C ASP A 63 -5.39 -19.06 27.31
N GLY A 64 -6.22 -19.99 26.87
CA GLY A 64 -6.16 -20.53 25.50
C GLY A 64 -5.00 -21.49 25.27
N LEU A 65 -4.53 -22.20 26.30
CA LEU A 65 -3.55 -23.30 26.18
C LEU A 65 -4.16 -24.57 25.53
N GLU A 66 -5.10 -24.39 24.59
CA GLU A 66 -5.56 -25.46 23.72
C GLU A 66 -4.35 -25.98 22.92
N GLY A 67 -4.21 -27.30 22.85
CA GLY A 67 -3.04 -27.92 22.23
C GLY A 67 -2.81 -27.46 20.79
N LEU A 68 -1.54 -27.43 20.36
CA LEU A 68 -1.13 -27.09 19.01
C LEU A 68 -1.80 -28.00 17.99
N VAL A 69 -2.54 -27.39 17.07
CA VAL A 69 -2.90 -27.98 15.79
C VAL A 69 -1.95 -27.43 14.74
N GLY A 70 -0.97 -28.24 14.34
CA GLY A 70 0.11 -27.80 13.48
C GLY A 70 1.22 -28.82 13.35
N CYS A 71 2.35 -28.38 12.78
CA CYS A 71 3.51 -29.24 12.59
C CYS A 71 4.70 -28.81 13.44
N ILE A 72 5.47 -29.80 13.88
CA ILE A 72 6.75 -29.62 14.56
C ILE A 72 7.78 -30.49 13.85
N ARG A 73 8.97 -29.93 13.59
CA ARG A 73 10.13 -30.66 13.06
C ARG A 73 11.41 -30.11 13.64
N GLY A 74 12.49 -30.90 13.54
CA GLY A 74 13.83 -30.42 13.87
C GLY A 74 14.02 -30.08 15.35
N LEU A 75 13.31 -30.77 16.25
CA LEU A 75 13.51 -30.58 17.68
C LEU A 75 14.93 -31.04 18.05
N ALA A 76 15.70 -30.12 18.61
CA ALA A 76 17.01 -30.39 19.21
C ALA A 76 16.99 -29.94 20.67
N LEU A 77 17.54 -30.76 21.55
CA LEU A 77 17.70 -30.46 22.98
C LEU A 77 19.19 -30.56 23.30
N ASN A 78 19.79 -29.46 23.80
CA ASN A 78 21.23 -29.40 24.09
C ASN A 78 22.11 -29.89 22.91
N ASP A 79 21.79 -29.42 21.71
CA ASP A 79 22.44 -29.80 20.44
C ASP A 79 22.22 -31.26 19.98
N GLU A 80 21.42 -32.05 20.70
CA GLU A 80 21.07 -33.42 20.30
C GLU A 80 19.72 -33.45 19.57
N LEU A 81 19.71 -33.97 18.34
CA LEU A 81 18.50 -34.14 17.55
C LEU A 81 17.59 -35.21 18.16
N VAL A 82 16.35 -34.83 18.45
CA VAL A 82 15.34 -35.74 18.99
C VAL A 82 14.55 -36.38 17.84
N ASP A 83 14.57 -37.71 17.73
CA ASP A 83 13.72 -38.42 16.77
C ASP A 83 12.25 -38.40 17.23
N LEU A 84 11.51 -37.39 16.77
CA LEU A 84 10.09 -37.22 17.06
C LEU A 84 9.25 -38.45 16.69
N LYS A 85 9.64 -39.21 15.65
CA LYS A 85 8.87 -40.38 15.19
C LYS A 85 8.89 -41.52 16.19
N ALA A 86 10.00 -41.69 16.92
CA ALA A 86 10.13 -42.71 17.96
C ALA A 86 9.15 -42.52 19.13
N PHE A 87 8.67 -41.30 19.34
CA PHE A 87 7.73 -40.95 20.41
C PHE A 87 6.25 -41.00 20.00
N VAL A 88 5.95 -41.16 18.70
CA VAL A 88 4.58 -41.34 18.20
C VAL A 88 4.15 -42.79 18.45
N ARG A 89 3.48 -43.02 19.58
CA ARG A 89 2.91 -44.35 19.93
C ARG A 89 1.64 -44.63 19.11
N ALA A 90 1.29 -45.90 18.96
CA ALA A 90 0.05 -46.35 18.28
C ALA A 90 -1.26 -45.79 18.87
N SER A 91 -1.20 -45.13 20.04
CA SER A 91 -2.30 -44.49 20.76
C SER A 91 -2.30 -42.96 20.68
N ALA A 92 -1.42 -42.34 19.90
CA ALA A 92 -1.38 -40.88 19.71
C ALA A 92 -2.47 -40.44 18.73
N HIS A 93 -3.73 -40.41 19.19
CA HIS A 93 -4.84 -39.90 18.40
C HIS A 93 -4.59 -38.42 18.04
N GLY A 94 -4.65 -38.09 16.75
CA GLY A 94 -4.40 -36.73 16.25
C GLY A 94 -2.95 -36.41 15.90
N VAL A 95 -2.01 -37.37 16.01
CA VAL A 95 -0.61 -37.19 15.57
C VAL A 95 -0.30 -38.15 14.43
N SER A 96 0.13 -37.62 13.28
CA SER A 96 0.53 -38.40 12.10
C SER A 96 1.97 -38.10 11.69
N SER A 97 2.67 -39.10 11.18
CA SER A 97 3.98 -38.89 10.55
C SER A 97 3.81 -38.20 9.20
N GLY A 98 4.50 -37.07 9.02
CA GLY A 98 4.43 -36.25 7.82
C GLY A 98 3.80 -34.89 8.11
N CYS A 99 4.28 -33.86 7.43
CA CYS A 99 3.71 -32.53 7.50
C CYS A 99 3.59 -31.97 6.09
N THR A 100 2.36 -31.86 5.61
CA THR A 100 2.05 -31.19 4.36
C THR A 100 0.87 -30.28 4.65
N PRO A 101 1.08 -28.95 4.68
CA PRO A 101 -0.02 -28.00 4.78
C PRO A 101 -1.02 -28.26 3.66
N SER A 102 -2.32 -28.21 3.97
CA SER A 102 -3.39 -28.38 3.00
C SER A 102 -3.37 -27.29 1.92
N CYS A 103 -2.79 -26.13 2.23
CA CYS A 103 -2.59 -25.02 1.31
C CYS A 103 -1.30 -25.09 0.47
N GLU A 104 -0.52 -26.17 0.52
CA GLU A 104 0.72 -26.30 -0.24
C GLU A 104 0.79 -27.60 -1.07
N PRO A 105 0.77 -27.52 -2.42
CA PRO A 105 0.60 -26.31 -3.24
C PRO A 105 -0.81 -25.71 -3.10
N ASN A 106 -0.96 -24.39 -3.29
CA ASN A 106 -2.25 -23.70 -3.12
C ASN A 106 -3.34 -24.36 -4.00
N PRO A 107 -4.35 -25.01 -3.38
CA PRO A 107 -5.39 -25.72 -4.13
C PRO A 107 -6.44 -24.76 -4.73
N CYS A 108 -6.51 -23.52 -4.25
CA CYS A 108 -7.49 -22.53 -4.66
C CYS A 108 -7.13 -21.91 -6.02
N LYS A 109 -8.15 -21.71 -6.86
CA LYS A 109 -8.04 -21.17 -8.22
C LYS A 109 -8.32 -19.67 -8.26
N ASN A 110 -8.07 -19.06 -9.43
CA ASN A 110 -8.40 -17.65 -9.70
C ASN A 110 -7.85 -16.65 -8.67
N GLY A 111 -6.63 -16.94 -8.16
CA GLY A 111 -5.93 -16.10 -7.19
C GLY A 111 -6.60 -16.03 -5.81
N ALA A 112 -7.45 -17.00 -5.48
CA ALA A 112 -8.11 -17.08 -4.18
C ALA A 112 -7.12 -17.35 -3.03
N LEU A 113 -7.46 -16.82 -1.86
CA LEU A 113 -6.71 -17.03 -0.64
C LEU A 113 -7.04 -18.42 -0.07
N CYS A 114 -6.02 -19.23 0.15
CA CYS A 114 -6.17 -20.48 0.88
C CYS A 114 -5.98 -20.23 2.37
N THR A 115 -6.95 -20.66 3.16
CA THR A 115 -6.89 -20.63 4.63
C THR A 115 -6.65 -22.04 5.13
N GLU A 116 -5.55 -22.21 5.88
CA GLU A 116 -5.10 -23.50 6.39
C GLU A 116 -5.87 -23.88 7.65
N ASN A 117 -6.43 -25.10 7.67
CA ASN A 117 -7.13 -25.67 8.82
C ASN A 117 -6.52 -27.02 9.25
N TRP A 118 -5.24 -27.27 8.89
CA TRP A 118 -4.39 -28.39 9.32
C TRP A 118 -5.07 -29.76 9.20
N GLY A 119 -5.25 -30.20 7.96
CA GLY A 119 -6.00 -31.41 7.58
C GLY A 119 -7.23 -31.09 6.71
N SER A 120 -7.57 -29.81 6.62
CA SER A 120 -8.51 -29.26 5.64
C SER A 120 -8.11 -27.84 5.26
N TYR A 121 -8.80 -27.25 4.29
CA TYR A 121 -8.60 -25.87 3.88
C TYR A 121 -9.92 -25.25 3.43
N GLU A 122 -9.97 -23.93 3.46
CA GLU A 122 -11.05 -23.14 2.88
C GLU A 122 -10.48 -22.12 1.87
N CYS A 123 -11.13 -22.02 0.71
CA CYS A 123 -10.76 -21.08 -0.34
C CYS A 123 -11.66 -19.84 -0.25
N VAL A 124 -11.05 -18.69 0.05
CA VAL A 124 -11.73 -17.40 0.03
C VAL A 124 -11.52 -16.76 -1.34
N CYS A 125 -12.60 -16.69 -2.12
CA CYS A 125 -12.54 -16.20 -3.48
C CYS A 125 -12.18 -14.72 -3.55
N LYS A 126 -11.12 -14.39 -4.30
CA LYS A 126 -10.64 -13.01 -4.46
C LYS A 126 -11.68 -12.05 -5.03
N ASN A 127 -12.51 -12.52 -5.97
CA ASN A 127 -13.66 -11.79 -6.50
C ASN A 127 -14.93 -12.58 -6.18
N PRO A 128 -15.63 -12.26 -5.07
CA PRO A 128 -16.81 -13.02 -4.65
C PRO A 128 -18.03 -12.86 -5.57
N PHE A 129 -18.03 -11.85 -6.47
CA PHE A 129 -19.09 -11.69 -7.46
C PHE A 129 -18.85 -12.59 -8.68
N ALA A 130 -17.59 -12.75 -9.10
CA ALA A 130 -17.28 -13.48 -10.32
C ALA A 130 -16.88 -14.94 -10.10
N HIS A 131 -16.28 -15.23 -8.95
CA HIS A 131 -15.68 -16.54 -8.66
C HIS A 131 -16.53 -17.32 -7.66
N SER A 132 -16.72 -18.61 -7.93
CA SER A 132 -17.47 -19.52 -7.06
C SER A 132 -16.96 -20.96 -7.16
N GLY A 133 -17.55 -21.86 -6.37
CA GLY A 133 -17.08 -23.24 -6.24
C GLY A 133 -16.21 -23.45 -4.99
N ARG A 134 -15.93 -24.71 -4.64
CA ARG A 134 -15.18 -25.06 -3.42
C ARG A 134 -13.74 -24.56 -3.46
N HIS A 135 -13.19 -24.45 -4.67
CA HIS A 135 -11.82 -23.99 -4.93
C HIS A 135 -11.81 -22.67 -5.68
N CYS A 136 -12.94 -21.94 -5.73
CA CYS A 136 -13.10 -20.73 -6.52
C CYS A 136 -12.79 -20.95 -8.02
N GLU A 137 -13.03 -22.16 -8.52
CA GLU A 137 -12.68 -22.61 -9.86
C GLU A 137 -13.60 -22.09 -10.95
N ILE A 138 -14.86 -21.77 -10.61
CA ILE A 138 -15.82 -21.22 -11.56
C ILE A 138 -15.56 -19.71 -11.66
N ASN A 139 -15.38 -19.21 -12.88
CA ASN A 139 -15.20 -17.79 -13.16
C ASN A 139 -16.14 -17.33 -14.28
N ILE A 140 -17.17 -16.55 -13.93
CA ILE A 140 -18.14 -16.06 -14.92
C ILE A 140 -17.51 -15.10 -15.94
N ASN A 141 -16.37 -14.47 -15.61
CA ASN A 141 -15.72 -13.50 -16.49
C ASN A 141 -14.91 -14.13 -17.63
N GLU A 142 -14.83 -15.47 -17.71
CA GLU A 142 -14.22 -16.16 -18.86
C GLU A 142 -15.05 -15.99 -20.13
N ASP A 143 -16.37 -15.94 -20.00
CA ASP A 143 -17.26 -15.65 -21.12
C ASP A 143 -17.34 -14.14 -21.36
N ALA A 144 -16.82 -13.74 -22.51
CA ALA A 144 -16.47 -12.36 -22.79
C ALA A 144 -16.60 -12.05 -24.28
N LEU A 145 -16.96 -10.81 -24.57
CA LEU A 145 -16.93 -10.22 -25.90
C LEU A 145 -16.17 -8.91 -25.88
N THR A 146 -15.38 -8.67 -26.93
CA THR A 146 -14.66 -7.42 -27.15
C THR A 146 -15.39 -6.60 -28.20
N PHE A 147 -15.78 -5.39 -27.84
CA PHE A 147 -16.40 -4.35 -28.67
C PHE A 147 -15.29 -3.40 -29.14
N THR A 148 -15.07 -3.33 -30.45
CA THR A 148 -13.88 -2.73 -31.04
C THR A 148 -14.12 -1.36 -31.64
N THR A 149 -15.37 -0.90 -31.68
CA THR A 149 -15.77 0.43 -32.16
C THR A 149 -16.91 0.98 -31.30
N LEU A 150 -17.08 2.30 -31.27
CA LEU A 150 -18.23 2.95 -30.59
C LEU A 150 -19.62 2.56 -31.13
N GLU A 151 -19.69 1.95 -32.32
CA GLU A 151 -20.94 1.47 -32.93
C GLU A 151 -21.18 -0.03 -32.73
N SER A 152 -20.19 -0.73 -32.16
CA SER A 152 -20.29 -2.18 -31.88
C SER A 152 -21.41 -2.41 -30.87
N LYS A 153 -22.40 -3.22 -31.25
CA LYS A 153 -23.57 -3.49 -30.39
C LYS A 153 -24.04 -4.91 -30.49
N LEU A 154 -24.37 -5.49 -29.35
CA LEU A 154 -24.98 -6.80 -29.29
C LEU A 154 -26.44 -6.64 -28.85
N LYS A 155 -27.37 -7.09 -29.69
CA LYS A 155 -28.80 -6.82 -29.54
C LYS A 155 -29.61 -8.09 -29.34
N TYR A 156 -30.35 -8.19 -28.23
CA TYR A 156 -31.34 -9.24 -27.98
C TYR A 156 -32.76 -8.70 -28.11
N PHE A 157 -33.64 -9.50 -28.71
CA PHE A 157 -35.06 -9.20 -28.83
C PHE A 157 -35.89 -10.47 -28.59
N THR A 158 -36.95 -10.36 -27.81
CA THR A 158 -37.98 -11.41 -27.69
C THR A 158 -39.37 -10.80 -27.56
N ASN A 159 -40.35 -11.43 -28.20
CA ASN A 159 -41.77 -11.14 -28.02
C ASN A 159 -42.46 -12.12 -27.04
N ASP A 160 -41.75 -13.16 -26.62
CA ASP A 160 -42.22 -14.15 -25.66
C ASP A 160 -41.69 -13.80 -24.27
N ILE A 161 -42.31 -12.81 -23.63
CA ILE A 161 -41.90 -12.29 -22.32
C ILE A 161 -41.97 -13.36 -21.22
N ASN A 162 -42.78 -14.41 -21.40
CA ASN A 162 -42.90 -15.50 -20.44
C ASN A 162 -41.60 -16.33 -20.37
N LYS A 163 -40.84 -16.39 -21.45
CA LYS A 163 -39.52 -17.05 -21.48
C LYS A 163 -38.46 -16.32 -20.68
N LEU A 164 -38.67 -15.05 -20.34
CA LEU A 164 -37.69 -14.28 -19.58
C LEU A 164 -37.55 -14.83 -18.16
N GLY A 165 -38.65 -15.12 -17.46
CA GLY A 165 -38.63 -15.74 -16.13
C GLY A 165 -37.54 -15.17 -15.19
N GLU A 166 -36.61 -16.04 -14.74
CA GLU A 166 -35.46 -15.68 -13.90
C GLU A 166 -34.38 -14.83 -14.60
N ASN A 167 -34.44 -14.71 -15.92
CA ASN A 167 -33.53 -13.92 -16.75
C ASN A 167 -34.08 -12.53 -17.09
N ASN A 168 -35.19 -12.09 -16.45
CA ASN A 168 -35.73 -10.75 -16.68
C ASN A 168 -34.90 -9.67 -15.98
N LEU A 169 -34.01 -9.05 -16.75
CA LEU A 169 -33.08 -8.00 -16.32
C LEU A 169 -33.80 -6.75 -15.74
N LEU A 170 -35.04 -6.48 -16.10
CA LEU A 170 -35.83 -5.36 -15.54
C LEU A 170 -36.31 -5.61 -14.11
N THR A 171 -36.25 -6.84 -13.61
CA THR A 171 -36.77 -7.21 -12.28
C THR A 171 -35.73 -7.87 -11.38
N LYS A 172 -34.70 -8.50 -11.96
CA LYS A 172 -33.72 -9.30 -11.22
C LYS A 172 -32.43 -8.51 -10.97
N SER A 173 -31.73 -8.91 -9.92
CA SER A 173 -30.36 -8.48 -9.68
C SER A 173 -29.45 -9.08 -10.75
N PHE A 174 -28.37 -8.40 -11.12
CA PHE A 174 -27.46 -8.90 -12.13
C PHE A 174 -26.00 -8.54 -11.84
N LEU A 175 -25.10 -9.35 -12.39
CA LEU A 175 -23.67 -9.11 -12.40
C LEU A 175 -23.24 -8.86 -13.85
N ILE A 176 -22.28 -7.97 -14.03
CA ILE A 176 -21.64 -7.71 -15.32
C ILE A 176 -20.24 -7.18 -15.07
N ASN A 177 -19.30 -7.48 -15.96
CA ASN A 177 -17.94 -7.00 -15.89
C ASN A 177 -17.59 -6.22 -17.15
N PHE A 178 -16.85 -5.12 -17.02
CA PHE A 178 -16.25 -4.47 -18.18
C PHE A 178 -14.77 -4.18 -18.00
N ARG A 179 -14.07 -4.01 -19.13
CA ARG A 179 -12.71 -3.48 -19.24
C ARG A 179 -12.66 -2.50 -20.39
N THR A 180 -12.09 -1.32 -20.19
CA THR A 180 -12.07 -0.26 -21.21
C THR A 180 -10.93 0.73 -20.94
N TYR A 181 -10.56 1.48 -21.98
CA TYR A 181 -9.78 2.71 -21.86
C TYR A 181 -10.63 3.97 -22.16
N SER A 182 -11.89 3.79 -22.58
CA SER A 182 -12.83 4.88 -22.85
C SER A 182 -13.16 5.62 -21.56
N LYS A 183 -13.22 6.96 -21.63
CA LYS A 183 -13.62 7.80 -20.48
C LYS A 183 -15.12 7.73 -20.19
N THR A 184 -15.92 7.49 -21.22
CA THR A 184 -17.37 7.33 -21.15
C THR A 184 -17.80 6.25 -22.13
N GLY A 185 -18.91 5.57 -21.86
CA GLY A 185 -19.43 4.54 -22.76
C GLY A 185 -20.68 3.85 -22.21
N LEU A 186 -21.64 3.60 -23.10
CA LEU A 186 -22.84 2.81 -22.79
C LEU A 186 -22.46 1.33 -22.64
N ILE A 187 -22.82 0.72 -21.52
CA ILE A 187 -22.51 -0.70 -21.26
C ILE A 187 -23.73 -1.56 -21.59
N LEU A 188 -24.90 -1.17 -21.08
CA LEU A 188 -26.13 -1.93 -21.18
C LEU A 188 -27.34 -0.98 -21.24
N PHE A 189 -28.27 -1.24 -22.14
CA PHE A 189 -29.59 -0.62 -22.16
C PHE A 189 -30.64 -1.71 -22.43
N ALA A 190 -31.69 -1.75 -21.62
CA ALA A 190 -32.79 -2.69 -21.83
C ALA A 190 -34.13 -2.02 -21.59
N TYR A 191 -35.13 -2.36 -22.41
CA TYR A 191 -36.48 -1.83 -22.27
C TYR A 191 -37.55 -2.80 -22.79
N ASP A 192 -38.80 -2.60 -22.37
CA ASP A 192 -39.95 -3.38 -22.81
C ASP A 192 -40.99 -2.54 -23.57
N SER A 193 -42.05 -3.20 -24.01
CA SER A 193 -43.19 -2.59 -24.70
C SER A 193 -43.98 -1.56 -23.89
N LEU A 194 -43.76 -1.47 -22.57
CA LEU A 194 -44.44 -0.55 -21.66
C LEU A 194 -43.55 0.63 -21.25
N HIS A 195 -42.38 0.79 -21.89
CA HIS A 195 -41.38 1.81 -21.54
C HIS A 195 -40.70 1.61 -20.19
N ASN A 196 -40.79 0.40 -19.60
CA ASN A 196 -39.92 0.04 -18.50
C ASN A 196 -38.51 -0.08 -19.03
N PHE A 197 -37.53 0.45 -18.31
CA PHE A 197 -36.15 0.43 -18.77
C PHE A 197 -35.14 0.36 -17.64
N ILE A 198 -33.95 -0.11 -18.00
CA ILE A 198 -32.73 0.08 -17.24
C ILE A 198 -31.61 0.53 -18.19
N GLN A 199 -30.64 1.29 -17.67
CA GLN A 199 -29.47 1.76 -18.41
C GLN A 199 -28.26 1.77 -17.48
N LEU A 200 -27.15 1.21 -17.94
CA LEU A 200 -25.86 1.18 -17.24
C LEU A 200 -24.78 1.75 -18.15
N TYR A 201 -24.01 2.70 -17.66
CA TYR A 201 -22.96 3.35 -18.44
C TYR A 201 -21.84 3.92 -17.57
N LEU A 202 -20.65 4.03 -18.16
CA LEU A 202 -19.54 4.79 -17.62
C LEU A 202 -19.76 6.27 -17.96
N ALA A 203 -19.99 7.11 -16.94
CA ALA A 203 -20.26 8.53 -17.13
C ALA A 203 -18.96 9.33 -17.32
N GLN A 204 -17.94 8.98 -16.54
CA GLN A 204 -16.57 9.51 -16.61
C GLN A 204 -15.59 8.45 -16.13
N GLU A 205 -14.29 8.74 -16.20
CA GLU A 205 -13.24 7.76 -15.90
C GLU A 205 -13.32 7.15 -14.50
N ASN A 206 -13.96 7.78 -13.51
CA ASN A 206 -14.13 7.25 -12.15
C ASN A 206 -15.60 7.12 -11.71
N GLU A 207 -16.57 7.15 -12.62
CA GLU A 207 -17.99 7.16 -12.26
C GLU A 207 -18.83 6.27 -13.17
N VAL A 208 -19.59 5.37 -12.56
CA VAL A 208 -20.58 4.53 -13.25
C VAL A 208 -21.97 4.88 -12.75
N VAL A 209 -22.91 4.93 -13.70
CA VAL A 209 -24.31 5.29 -13.44
C VAL A 209 -25.24 4.18 -13.89
N PHE A 210 -26.19 3.83 -13.01
CA PHE A 210 -27.32 2.96 -13.29
C PHE A 210 -28.63 3.74 -13.19
N LEU A 211 -29.38 3.81 -14.28
CA LEU A 211 -30.71 4.44 -14.38
C LEU A 211 -31.79 3.38 -14.54
N PHE A 212 -32.94 3.60 -13.93
CA PHE A 212 -34.11 2.75 -14.10
C PHE A 212 -35.40 3.53 -13.78
N ASN A 213 -36.53 3.07 -14.32
CA ASN A 213 -37.82 3.62 -13.93
C ASN A 213 -38.38 2.98 -12.66
N TYR A 214 -39.03 3.79 -11.83
CA TYR A 214 -39.79 3.41 -10.66
C TYR A 214 -41.19 4.03 -10.76
N GLY A 215 -42.10 3.35 -11.45
CA GLY A 215 -43.32 3.96 -11.99
C GLY A 215 -42.96 5.11 -12.92
N TYR A 216 -43.60 6.26 -12.72
CA TYR A 216 -43.41 7.47 -13.53
C TYR A 216 -42.14 8.29 -13.19
N GLU A 217 -41.34 7.83 -12.23
CA GLU A 217 -40.08 8.48 -11.86
C GLU A 217 -38.87 7.74 -12.44
N ILE A 218 -37.80 8.48 -12.72
CA ILE A 218 -36.50 7.90 -13.08
C ILE A 218 -35.60 8.00 -11.86
N LYS A 219 -35.02 6.86 -11.47
CA LYS A 219 -34.08 6.76 -10.35
C LYS A 219 -32.67 6.55 -10.87
N ARG A 220 -31.69 7.10 -10.15
CA ARG A 220 -30.26 7.06 -10.45
C ARG A 220 -29.50 6.47 -9.28
N VAL A 221 -28.69 5.45 -9.54
CA VAL A 221 -27.63 5.00 -8.63
C VAL A 221 -26.31 5.34 -9.29
N MET A 222 -25.48 6.12 -8.59
CA MET A 222 -24.19 6.60 -9.09
C MET A 222 -23.10 6.19 -8.13
N VAL A 223 -22.09 5.48 -8.64
CA VAL A 223 -20.92 5.07 -7.87
C VAL A 223 -19.72 5.83 -8.43
N THR A 224 -19.14 6.69 -7.60
CA THR A 224 -17.93 7.45 -7.90
C THR A 224 -16.78 6.87 -7.07
N ALA A 225 -15.63 6.62 -7.69
CA ALA A 225 -14.46 6.13 -6.98
C ALA A 225 -13.75 7.26 -6.21
N ASP A 226 -13.10 6.91 -5.09
CA ASP A 226 -12.29 7.82 -4.30
C ASP A 226 -11.03 8.29 -5.04
N SER A 227 -10.38 9.36 -4.53
CA SER A 227 -9.32 10.08 -5.23
C SER A 227 -8.16 9.17 -5.69
N GLY A 228 -7.94 9.14 -7.00
CA GLY A 228 -6.89 8.37 -7.67
C GLY A 228 -7.33 7.04 -8.31
N VAL A 229 -8.53 6.54 -7.99
CA VAL A 229 -9.09 5.34 -8.62
C VAL A 229 -9.95 5.73 -9.84
N VAL A 230 -9.72 5.05 -10.95
CA VAL A 230 -10.48 5.20 -12.19
C VAL A 230 -10.86 3.80 -12.70
N PHE A 231 -11.90 3.69 -13.50
CA PHE A 231 -12.49 2.48 -14.08
C PHE A 231 -12.10 2.24 -15.55
N ASN A 232 -11.22 3.06 -16.12
CA ASN A 232 -10.84 3.02 -17.54
C ASN A 232 -9.34 2.81 -17.80
N LYS A 233 -8.65 2.02 -16.98
CA LYS A 233 -7.23 1.65 -17.21
C LYS A 233 -7.09 0.20 -17.70
N GLY A 234 -8.11 -0.33 -18.37
CA GLY A 234 -8.11 -1.72 -18.87
C GLY A 234 -8.16 -2.80 -17.78
N GLN A 235 -8.23 -2.43 -16.49
CA GLN A 235 -8.39 -3.37 -15.40
C GLN A 235 -9.84 -3.80 -15.25
N SER A 236 -10.06 -4.99 -14.68
CA SER A 236 -11.42 -5.52 -14.47
C SER A 236 -12.24 -4.62 -13.54
N VAL A 237 -13.43 -4.25 -14.02
CA VAL A 237 -14.45 -3.53 -13.25
C VAL A 237 -15.66 -4.45 -13.13
N GLN A 238 -15.80 -5.08 -11.97
CA GLN A 238 -16.88 -6.01 -11.68
C GLN A 238 -18.04 -5.27 -11.02
N LEU A 239 -19.22 -5.33 -11.63
CA LEU A 239 -20.43 -4.70 -11.12
C LEU A 239 -21.40 -5.75 -10.60
N SER A 240 -22.08 -5.38 -9.52
CA SER A 240 -23.22 -6.07 -8.95
C SER A 240 -24.34 -5.06 -8.74
N VAL A 241 -25.44 -5.22 -9.48
CA VAL A 241 -26.66 -4.43 -9.30
C VAL A 241 -27.66 -5.30 -8.55
N GLU A 242 -27.90 -4.96 -7.29
CA GLU A 242 -28.83 -5.66 -6.41
C GLU A 242 -30.14 -4.88 -6.32
N ARG A 243 -31.24 -5.53 -6.70
CA ARG A 243 -32.58 -4.94 -6.72
C ARG A 243 -33.52 -5.74 -5.83
N THR A 244 -34.14 -5.07 -4.89
CA THR A 244 -35.15 -5.62 -3.98
C THR A 244 -36.52 -5.00 -4.26
N SER A 245 -37.52 -5.34 -3.45
CA SER A 245 -38.84 -4.70 -3.52
C SER A 245 -38.83 -3.23 -3.11
N SER A 246 -37.87 -2.80 -2.28
CA SER A 246 -37.83 -1.44 -1.70
C SER A 246 -36.59 -0.64 -2.04
N SER A 247 -35.48 -1.28 -2.44
CA SER A 247 -34.20 -0.62 -2.68
C SER A 247 -33.48 -1.17 -3.90
N THR A 248 -32.61 -0.34 -4.47
CA THR A 248 -31.66 -0.72 -5.52
C THR A 248 -30.28 -0.24 -5.10
N SER A 249 -29.30 -1.13 -5.15
CA SER A 249 -27.89 -0.80 -4.88
C SER A 249 -26.99 -1.28 -6.00
N MET A 250 -25.89 -0.55 -6.21
CA MET A 250 -24.83 -0.92 -7.14
C MET A 250 -23.54 -1.01 -6.36
N ARG A 251 -22.82 -2.13 -6.52
CA ARG A 251 -21.49 -2.35 -5.96
C ARG A 251 -20.50 -2.57 -7.09
N ILE A 252 -19.33 -1.96 -6.99
CA ILE A 252 -18.24 -2.06 -7.97
C ILE A 252 -17.00 -2.56 -7.25
N LEU A 253 -16.40 -3.63 -7.78
CA LEU A 253 -15.11 -4.15 -7.36
C LEU A 253 -14.09 -3.92 -8.47
N THR A 254 -13.04 -3.16 -8.18
CA THR A 254 -11.90 -2.97 -9.09
C THR A 254 -10.61 -2.88 -8.28
N ASN A 255 -9.51 -3.46 -8.79
CA ASN A 255 -8.21 -3.46 -8.09
C ASN A 255 -8.24 -3.92 -6.61
N GLY A 256 -9.21 -4.77 -6.24
CA GLY A 256 -9.39 -5.25 -4.86
C GLY A 256 -10.13 -4.28 -3.92
N VAL A 257 -10.60 -3.13 -4.41
CA VAL A 257 -11.35 -2.13 -3.65
C VAL A 257 -12.82 -2.14 -4.05
N PHE A 258 -13.71 -2.02 -3.05
CA PHE A 258 -15.16 -1.97 -3.25
C PHE A 258 -15.69 -0.54 -3.13
N PHE A 259 -16.54 -0.16 -4.07
CA PHE A 259 -17.34 1.06 -4.05
C PHE A 259 -18.81 0.69 -4.11
N ASN A 260 -19.68 1.46 -3.47
CA ASN A 260 -21.11 1.19 -3.51
C ASN A 260 -21.94 2.46 -3.43
N ALA A 261 -23.18 2.36 -3.91
CA ALA A 261 -24.21 3.36 -3.74
C ALA A 261 -25.59 2.68 -3.74
N SER A 262 -26.58 3.32 -3.13
CA SER A 262 -27.94 2.80 -3.06
C SER A 262 -28.98 3.90 -3.09
N VAL A 263 -30.19 3.53 -3.50
CA VAL A 263 -31.39 4.36 -3.41
C VAL A 263 -32.55 3.55 -2.85
N ASP A 264 -33.44 4.22 -2.12
CA ASP A 264 -34.67 3.64 -1.57
C ASP A 264 -35.78 3.55 -2.63
N ALA A 265 -35.45 2.90 -3.76
CA ALA A 265 -36.38 2.58 -4.83
C ALA A 265 -36.06 1.18 -5.38
N GLY A 266 -36.98 0.25 -5.17
CA GLY A 266 -36.88 -1.14 -5.65
C GLY A 266 -37.38 -1.31 -7.08
N VAL A 267 -38.05 -2.43 -7.32
CA VAL A 267 -38.68 -2.74 -8.63
C VAL A 267 -40.13 -2.28 -8.62
N ARG A 268 -40.45 -1.26 -9.44
CA ARG A 268 -41.83 -0.84 -9.75
C ARG A 268 -41.95 -0.55 -11.24
N LEU A 269 -42.37 -1.56 -11.98
CA LEU A 269 -42.56 -1.49 -13.42
C LEU A 269 -44.01 -1.10 -13.75
N PHE A 270 -44.22 -0.45 -14.88
CA PHE A 270 -45.55 -0.20 -15.44
C PHE A 270 -46.26 -1.51 -15.76
N GLN A 271 -47.56 -1.50 -15.48
CA GLN A 271 -48.49 -2.55 -15.88
C GLN A 271 -49.25 -2.17 -17.15
N ASP A 272 -49.96 -3.14 -17.72
CA ASP A 272 -50.69 -2.97 -18.99
C ASP A 272 -51.70 -1.81 -19.00
N ASN A 273 -52.34 -1.54 -17.86
CA ASN A 273 -53.29 -0.45 -17.69
C ASN A 273 -52.65 0.93 -17.45
N GLU A 274 -51.32 0.98 -17.29
CA GLU A 274 -50.55 2.21 -17.01
C GLU A 274 -49.83 2.76 -18.25
N TYR A 275 -49.99 2.13 -19.42
CA TYR A 275 -49.33 2.55 -20.66
C TYR A 275 -49.61 4.01 -21.00
N GLN A 276 -48.53 4.77 -21.22
CA GLN A 276 -48.56 6.12 -21.75
C GLN A 276 -47.53 6.24 -22.86
N GLN A 277 -47.83 7.03 -23.90
CA GLN A 277 -46.88 7.27 -24.98
C GLN A 277 -45.61 7.98 -24.47
N LEU A 278 -45.72 8.83 -23.45
CA LEU A 278 -44.59 9.58 -22.88
C LEU A 278 -44.68 9.56 -21.34
N PRO A 279 -44.37 8.43 -20.70
CA PRO A 279 -44.62 8.24 -19.27
C PRO A 279 -43.72 9.12 -18.39
N PHE A 280 -42.61 9.65 -18.92
CA PHE A 280 -41.64 10.46 -18.18
C PHE A 280 -41.71 11.96 -18.50
N GLY A 281 -42.83 12.44 -19.06
CA GLY A 281 -43.09 13.86 -19.32
C GLY A 281 -43.10 14.28 -20.80
N SER A 282 -43.46 15.54 -21.07
CA SER A 282 -43.68 16.11 -22.42
C SER A 282 -42.40 16.58 -23.13
N SER A 283 -41.32 16.79 -22.39
CA SER A 283 -39.95 16.88 -22.89
C SER A 283 -39.27 15.54 -22.62
N GLN A 284 -38.58 14.97 -23.61
CA GLN A 284 -37.86 13.70 -23.45
C GLN A 284 -37.11 13.62 -22.11
N PRO A 285 -37.07 12.43 -21.47
CA PRO A 285 -36.33 12.25 -20.23
C PRO A 285 -34.86 12.65 -20.41
N LEU A 286 -34.13 12.82 -19.29
CA LEU A 286 -32.74 13.32 -19.22
C LEU A 286 -31.93 13.03 -20.50
N PRO A 287 -31.18 14.01 -21.07
CA PRO A 287 -30.54 13.87 -22.38
C PRO A 287 -29.67 12.61 -22.56
N GLU A 288 -29.18 12.05 -21.45
CA GLU A 288 -28.35 10.84 -21.36
C GLU A 288 -29.12 9.52 -21.51
N ILE A 289 -30.46 9.52 -21.49
CA ILE A 289 -31.26 8.31 -21.66
C ILE A 289 -31.40 7.98 -23.15
N VAL A 290 -31.17 6.70 -23.47
CA VAL A 290 -31.36 6.20 -24.83
C VAL A 290 -32.79 6.47 -25.30
N ARG A 291 -32.90 7.14 -26.44
CA ARG A 291 -34.16 7.47 -27.11
C ARG A 291 -34.54 6.31 -28.01
N TYR A 292 -35.82 5.99 -28.05
CA TYR A 292 -36.38 4.95 -28.91
C TYR A 292 -37.82 5.32 -29.29
N PRO A 293 -38.42 4.65 -30.28
CA PRO A 293 -39.76 5.00 -30.76
C PRO A 293 -40.83 4.85 -29.68
N HIS A 294 -41.70 5.86 -29.57
CA HIS A 294 -42.85 5.86 -28.66
C HIS A 294 -44.16 5.75 -29.44
N SER A 295 -44.81 4.60 -29.35
CA SER A 295 -46.05 4.34 -30.07
C SER A 295 -47.24 5.08 -29.41
N PRO A 296 -48.16 5.68 -30.17
CA PRO A 296 -49.40 6.22 -29.60
C PRO A 296 -50.31 5.16 -28.98
N THR A 297 -50.16 3.90 -29.42
CA THR A 297 -50.94 2.75 -28.93
C THR A 297 -50.03 1.68 -28.36
N LYS A 298 -50.48 0.98 -27.32
CA LYS A 298 -49.69 -0.08 -26.67
C LYS A 298 -49.25 -1.13 -27.72
N PRO A 299 -47.95 -1.35 -27.91
CA PRO A 299 -47.44 -2.41 -28.77
C PRO A 299 -47.77 -3.82 -28.25
N MET A 300 -47.58 -4.83 -29.10
CA MET A 300 -47.50 -6.22 -28.61
C MET A 300 -46.33 -6.35 -27.63
N ASN A 301 -46.45 -7.26 -26.67
CA ASN A 301 -45.43 -7.44 -25.65
C ASN A 301 -44.08 -7.81 -26.28
N PHE A 302 -43.04 -7.07 -25.92
CA PHE A 302 -41.66 -7.35 -26.30
C PHE A 302 -40.69 -6.90 -25.22
N PHE A 303 -39.48 -7.45 -25.28
CA PHE A 303 -38.35 -7.06 -24.47
C PHE A 303 -37.09 -7.00 -25.34
N GLN A 304 -36.29 -5.95 -25.14
CA GLN A 304 -35.10 -5.68 -25.95
C GLN A 304 -33.92 -5.28 -25.07
N VAL A 305 -32.74 -5.78 -25.43
CA VAL A 305 -31.47 -5.49 -24.73
C VAL A 305 -30.43 -5.08 -25.76
N TYR A 306 -29.64 -4.08 -25.43
CA TYR A 306 -28.47 -3.60 -26.13
C TYR A 306 -27.27 -3.65 -25.19
N LEU A 307 -26.19 -4.28 -25.64
CA LEU A 307 -24.89 -4.27 -24.96
C LEU A 307 -23.87 -3.54 -25.84
N GLY A 308 -23.04 -2.71 -25.22
CA GLY A 308 -21.94 -1.99 -25.85
C GLY A 308 -22.32 -0.70 -26.57
N SER A 309 -23.41 -0.69 -27.35
CA SER A 309 -23.98 0.52 -27.95
C SER A 309 -25.47 0.32 -28.20
N ALA A 310 -26.24 1.41 -28.22
CA ALA A 310 -27.67 1.39 -28.50
C ALA A 310 -28.06 2.20 -29.74
N ASN A 311 -27.11 2.85 -30.43
CA ASN A 311 -27.39 3.54 -31.68
C ASN A 311 -27.84 2.52 -32.74
N ASP A 312 -29.07 2.66 -33.22
CA ASP A 312 -29.68 1.72 -34.14
C ASP A 312 -30.61 2.46 -35.11
N ILE A 313 -30.03 3.01 -36.18
CA ILE A 313 -30.71 3.82 -37.19
C ILE A 313 -31.91 3.08 -37.79
N GLN A 314 -31.80 1.76 -37.98
CA GLN A 314 -32.88 0.93 -38.54
C GLN A 314 -34.15 0.94 -37.67
N TYR A 315 -33.99 1.12 -36.35
CA TYR A 315 -35.08 1.07 -35.38
C TYR A 315 -35.32 2.43 -34.70
N ASP A 316 -34.70 3.49 -35.21
CA ASP A 316 -34.77 4.85 -34.67
C ASP A 316 -34.45 4.91 -33.16
N VAL A 317 -33.45 4.12 -32.76
CA VAL A 317 -32.90 4.13 -31.40
C VAL A 317 -31.61 4.97 -31.40
N HIS A 318 -31.54 5.96 -30.53
CA HIS A 318 -30.44 6.93 -30.48
C HIS A 318 -29.97 7.16 -29.06
N SER A 319 -28.66 7.08 -28.85
CA SER A 319 -27.98 7.36 -27.59
C SER A 319 -27.11 8.61 -27.74
N SER A 320 -27.18 9.52 -26.77
CA SER A 320 -26.21 10.61 -26.65
C SER A 320 -24.89 10.15 -26.01
N ILE A 321 -24.94 9.04 -25.28
CA ILE A 321 -23.76 8.37 -24.73
C ILE A 321 -23.15 7.51 -25.84
N PRO A 322 -21.86 7.68 -26.19
CA PRO A 322 -21.21 6.84 -27.18
C PRO A 322 -21.18 5.38 -26.72
N GLY A 323 -21.03 4.43 -27.66
CA GLY A 323 -20.77 3.05 -27.28
C GLY A 323 -19.43 2.89 -26.57
N ILE A 324 -19.25 1.76 -25.90
CA ILE A 324 -18.00 1.44 -25.20
C ILE A 324 -17.07 0.63 -26.10
N GLU A 325 -15.81 1.06 -26.20
CA GLU A 325 -14.73 0.27 -26.77
C GLU A 325 -14.03 -0.47 -25.63
N GLY A 326 -13.99 -1.80 -25.72
CA GLY A 326 -13.47 -2.62 -24.65
C GLY A 326 -14.16 -3.96 -24.56
N CYS A 327 -14.22 -4.53 -23.37
CA CYS A 327 -14.80 -5.84 -23.14
C CYS A 327 -16.01 -5.78 -22.24
N ILE A 328 -17.00 -6.61 -22.52
CA ILE A 328 -18.10 -6.93 -21.61
C ILE A 328 -18.05 -8.44 -21.34
N ARG A 329 -18.15 -8.82 -20.06
CA ARG A 329 -18.01 -10.22 -19.62
C ARG A 329 -18.96 -10.56 -18.48
N GLY A 330 -19.10 -11.86 -18.24
CA GLY A 330 -19.66 -12.38 -16.99
C GLY A 330 -21.05 -11.84 -16.65
N LEU A 331 -21.94 -11.84 -17.65
CA LEU A 331 -23.33 -11.48 -17.44
C LEU A 331 -24.04 -12.61 -16.68
N LYS A 332 -24.53 -12.29 -15.49
CA LYS A 332 -25.37 -13.19 -14.68
C LYS A 332 -26.63 -12.45 -14.29
N ILE A 333 -27.80 -13.04 -14.53
CA ILE A 333 -29.10 -12.45 -14.19
C ILE A 333 -29.78 -13.35 -13.17
N GLY A 334 -30.08 -12.82 -11.99
CA GLY A 334 -30.53 -13.62 -10.85
C GLY A 334 -29.52 -14.72 -10.53
N SER A 335 -29.98 -15.97 -10.53
CA SER A 335 -29.12 -17.15 -10.39
C SER A 335 -28.53 -17.66 -11.71
N SER A 336 -29.04 -17.19 -12.85
CA SER A 336 -28.74 -17.73 -14.17
C SER A 336 -27.54 -17.05 -14.80
N PHE A 337 -26.57 -17.86 -15.25
CA PHE A 337 -25.49 -17.38 -16.09
C PHE A 337 -25.97 -17.22 -17.54
N VAL A 338 -25.64 -16.10 -18.17
CA VAL A 338 -26.00 -15.80 -19.56
C VAL A 338 -24.73 -15.84 -20.41
N SER A 339 -24.65 -16.82 -21.32
CA SER A 339 -23.53 -16.87 -22.26
C SER A 339 -23.67 -15.77 -23.32
N LEU A 340 -22.80 -14.78 -23.22
CA LEU A 340 -22.59 -13.73 -24.21
C LEU A 340 -22.07 -14.33 -25.52
N THR A 341 -21.20 -15.35 -25.44
CA THR A 341 -20.69 -16.04 -26.63
C THR A 341 -21.80 -16.75 -27.40
N ASP A 342 -22.63 -17.54 -26.74
CA ASP A 342 -23.78 -18.19 -27.39
C ASP A 342 -24.75 -17.14 -27.96
N PHE A 343 -24.89 -16.00 -27.26
CA PHE A 343 -25.72 -14.91 -27.72
C PHE A 343 -25.19 -14.28 -29.01
N TYR A 344 -23.88 -14.06 -29.10
CA TYR A 344 -23.20 -13.58 -30.31
C TYR A 344 -23.29 -14.59 -31.47
N LEU A 345 -23.04 -15.87 -31.22
CA LEU A 345 -23.05 -16.92 -32.26
C LEU A 345 -24.45 -17.17 -32.85
N ASN A 346 -25.50 -16.95 -32.06
CA ASN A 346 -26.89 -17.08 -32.51
C ASN A 346 -27.46 -15.80 -33.14
N SER A 347 -26.67 -14.73 -33.25
CA SER A 347 -27.07 -13.51 -33.94
C SER A 347 -27.23 -13.74 -35.44
N THR A 348 -28.38 -13.33 -35.99
CA THR A 348 -28.72 -13.50 -37.41
C THR A 348 -27.89 -12.62 -38.36
N TYR A 349 -27.12 -11.67 -37.83
CA TYR A 349 -26.30 -10.72 -38.60
C TYR A 349 -24.85 -10.74 -38.11
N PRO A 350 -23.86 -10.62 -39.01
CA PRO A 350 -22.49 -10.37 -38.61
C PRO A 350 -22.46 -9.05 -37.84
N VAL A 351 -22.14 -9.14 -36.56
CA VAL A 351 -22.04 -7.96 -35.71
C VAL A 351 -20.65 -7.37 -35.93
N ASP A 352 -20.57 -6.41 -36.85
CA ASP A 352 -19.33 -5.70 -37.13
C ASP A 352 -18.79 -5.08 -35.84
N GLY A 353 -17.48 -5.22 -35.63
CA GLY A 353 -16.78 -4.68 -34.48
C GLY A 353 -16.92 -5.47 -33.17
N ILE A 354 -17.45 -6.71 -33.20
CA ILE A 354 -17.39 -7.60 -32.02
C ILE A 354 -16.45 -8.78 -32.28
N LYS A 355 -15.53 -9.01 -31.35
CA LYS A 355 -14.63 -10.18 -31.31
C LYS A 355 -14.99 -11.06 -30.10
N MET A 356 -14.86 -12.37 -30.27
CA MET A 356 -14.99 -13.32 -29.16
C MET A 356 -13.82 -13.21 -28.17
N ASN A 357 -14.11 -13.52 -26.91
CA ASN A 357 -13.20 -13.44 -25.77
C ASN A 357 -12.76 -11.99 -25.46
N CYS A 358 -12.01 -11.86 -24.37
CA CYS A 358 -11.35 -10.62 -23.98
C CYS A 358 -9.97 -10.94 -23.39
N THR A 359 -9.09 -11.43 -24.27
CA THR A 359 -7.66 -11.55 -24.01
C THR A 359 -6.98 -10.28 -24.48
N MET A 360 -6.67 -9.43 -23.52
CA MET A 360 -6.04 -8.15 -23.76
C MET A 360 -4.52 -8.32 -23.86
N ALA A 361 -3.86 -7.62 -24.79
CA ALA A 361 -2.41 -7.64 -24.95
C ALA A 361 -1.71 -7.25 -23.63
N CYS A 362 -2.30 -6.30 -22.90
CA CYS A 362 -1.80 -5.85 -21.61
C CYS A 362 -1.91 -6.90 -20.49
N ASP A 363 -2.70 -7.98 -20.65
CA ASP A 363 -2.75 -9.08 -19.67
C ASP A 363 -1.43 -9.86 -19.59
N HIS A 364 -0.61 -9.80 -20.65
CA HIS A 364 0.71 -10.41 -20.69
C HIS A 364 1.80 -9.54 -20.06
N HIS A 365 1.45 -8.37 -19.51
CA HIS A 365 2.38 -7.41 -18.90
C HIS A 365 3.58 -7.08 -19.82
N PRO A 366 3.33 -6.64 -21.07
CA PRO A 366 4.41 -6.40 -22.03
C PRO A 366 5.27 -5.18 -21.68
N CYS A 367 4.74 -4.25 -20.87
CA CYS A 367 5.45 -3.10 -20.36
C CYS A 367 6.21 -3.48 -19.10
N LEU A 368 7.55 -3.46 -19.17
CA LEU A 368 8.43 -3.78 -18.06
C LEU A 368 8.63 -2.55 -17.15
N ASN A 369 9.27 -2.77 -16.00
CA ASN A 369 9.68 -1.72 -15.08
C ASN A 369 8.55 -0.73 -14.69
N ASN A 370 7.34 -1.27 -14.50
CA ASN A 370 6.13 -0.53 -14.16
C ASN A 370 5.65 0.47 -15.23
N GLY A 371 6.03 0.28 -16.50
CA GLY A 371 5.45 1.02 -17.60
C GLY A 371 3.93 0.82 -17.70
N ILE A 372 3.19 1.88 -18.00
CA ILE A 372 1.73 1.82 -18.11
C ILE A 372 1.37 1.24 -19.49
N CYS A 373 0.68 0.11 -19.49
CA CYS A 373 0.21 -0.53 -20.72
C CYS A 373 -1.17 0.00 -21.11
N THR A 374 -1.32 0.33 -22.39
CA THR A 374 -2.61 0.58 -23.04
C THR A 374 -2.69 -0.22 -24.34
N GLU A 375 -3.89 -0.53 -24.81
CA GLU A 375 -4.05 -1.26 -26.07
C GLU A 375 -5.20 -0.70 -26.90
N ASP A 376 -5.14 -0.96 -28.20
CA ASP A 376 -6.19 -0.64 -29.14
C ASP A 376 -7.05 -1.89 -29.40
N PHE A 377 -8.33 -1.85 -29.00
CA PHE A 377 -9.26 -2.97 -29.17
C PHE A 377 -9.55 -3.29 -30.66
N HIS A 378 -9.31 -2.35 -31.58
CA HIS A 378 -9.50 -2.55 -33.00
C HIS A 378 -8.50 -3.54 -33.60
N TYR A 379 -7.24 -3.55 -33.14
CA TYR A 379 -6.17 -4.37 -33.72
C TYR A 379 -5.66 -5.41 -32.72
N PHE A 380 -5.49 -6.65 -33.17
CA PHE A 380 -4.99 -7.72 -32.31
C PHE A 380 -3.53 -7.45 -31.88
N ASN A 381 -3.25 -7.63 -30.59
CA ASN A 381 -1.91 -7.50 -30.00
C ASN A 381 -1.25 -6.13 -30.22
N ASN A 382 -2.06 -5.06 -30.36
CA ASN A 382 -1.58 -3.69 -30.53
C ASN A 382 -1.57 -2.95 -29.19
N PHE A 383 -0.41 -2.90 -28.54
CA PHE A 383 -0.23 -2.23 -27.26
C PHE A 383 0.80 -1.11 -27.33
N GLN A 384 0.70 -0.17 -26.40
CA GLN A 384 1.67 0.91 -26.18
C GLN A 384 2.04 0.98 -24.71
N CYS A 385 3.32 1.19 -24.46
CA CYS A 385 3.85 1.38 -23.11
C CYS A 385 4.22 2.85 -22.90
N ASP A 386 3.63 3.46 -21.89
CA ASP A 386 4.11 4.73 -21.35
C ASP A 386 5.22 4.44 -20.34
N CYS A 387 6.46 4.81 -20.70
CA CYS A 387 7.65 4.60 -19.88
C CYS A 387 8.00 5.81 -19.01
N VAL A 388 7.17 6.87 -19.01
CA VAL A 388 7.40 8.06 -18.19
C VAL A 388 7.44 7.66 -16.71
N GLY A 389 8.48 8.11 -15.99
CA GLY A 389 8.66 7.80 -14.58
C GLY A 389 9.16 6.39 -14.27
N THR A 390 9.39 5.53 -15.29
CA THR A 390 10.02 4.21 -15.09
C THR A 390 11.54 4.30 -15.04
N SER A 391 12.11 5.40 -15.55
CA SER A 391 13.53 5.58 -15.88
C SER A 391 14.08 4.64 -16.95
N TYR A 392 13.24 3.87 -17.63
CA TYR A 392 13.56 3.04 -18.79
C TYR A 392 12.96 3.64 -20.06
N THR A 393 13.45 3.20 -21.21
CA THR A 393 13.00 3.68 -22.53
C THR A 393 12.64 2.51 -23.45
N GLY A 394 12.30 2.82 -24.70
CA GLY A 394 11.94 1.84 -25.72
C GLY A 394 10.46 1.42 -25.66
N PRO A 395 10.03 0.54 -26.58
CA PRO A 395 8.62 0.19 -26.78
C PRO A 395 8.01 -0.63 -25.62
N THR A 396 8.85 -1.27 -24.80
CA THR A 396 8.46 -2.14 -23.68
C THR A 396 9.03 -1.66 -22.34
N CYS A 397 9.54 -0.43 -22.28
CA CYS A 397 10.17 0.15 -21.08
C CYS A 397 11.30 -0.72 -20.50
N SER A 398 12.10 -1.33 -21.39
CA SER A 398 13.18 -2.25 -21.01
C SER A 398 14.55 -1.77 -21.47
N ALA A 399 14.61 -0.77 -22.34
CA ALA A 399 15.86 -0.25 -22.84
C ALA A 399 16.50 0.67 -21.80
N GLU A 400 17.81 0.52 -21.66
CA GLU A 400 18.64 1.32 -20.78
C GLU A 400 19.93 1.69 -21.50
N THR A 401 20.20 2.98 -21.59
CA THR A 401 21.48 3.51 -22.03
C THR A 401 22.18 4.07 -20.80
N ALA A 402 23.19 3.37 -20.30
CA ALA A 402 23.88 3.72 -19.05
C ALA A 402 25.40 3.69 -19.16
N TYR A 403 26.03 4.57 -18.38
CA TYR A 403 27.47 4.71 -18.28
C TYR A 403 27.91 4.83 -16.83
N THR A 404 29.05 4.22 -16.54
CA THR A 404 29.68 4.19 -15.21
C THR A 404 30.86 5.16 -15.16
N PHE A 405 30.89 5.94 -14.09
CA PHE A 405 31.87 6.98 -13.81
C PHE A 405 32.64 6.60 -12.55
N SER A 406 33.97 6.78 -12.59
CA SER A 406 34.88 6.42 -11.49
C SER A 406 35.40 7.65 -10.72
N GLY A 407 34.75 8.80 -10.88
CA GLY A 407 35.22 10.08 -10.33
C GLY A 407 36.37 10.72 -11.12
N ARG A 408 36.72 10.19 -12.29
CA ARG A 408 37.74 10.78 -13.19
C ARG A 408 37.18 11.19 -14.54
N GLN A 409 36.02 10.66 -14.90
CA GLN A 409 35.41 10.90 -16.18
C GLN A 409 34.29 11.92 -16.13
N TRP A 410 34.09 12.60 -17.24
CA TRP A 410 32.89 13.38 -17.50
C TRP A 410 32.61 13.37 -19.00
N ILE A 411 31.35 13.55 -19.37
CA ILE A 411 30.86 13.74 -20.74
C ILE A 411 30.28 15.14 -20.82
N SER A 412 30.58 15.88 -21.88
CA SER A 412 29.94 17.16 -22.16
C SER A 412 29.46 17.26 -23.60
N GLN A 413 28.32 17.92 -23.80
CA GLN A 413 27.74 18.13 -25.12
C GLN A 413 27.61 19.62 -25.43
N ASP A 414 28.10 20.00 -26.61
CA ASP A 414 27.90 21.34 -27.14
C ASP A 414 26.54 21.42 -27.84
N SER A 415 25.75 22.44 -27.50
CA SER A 415 24.41 22.62 -28.06
C SER A 415 24.28 23.98 -28.76
N ALA A 416 23.75 23.96 -29.98
CA ALA A 416 23.42 25.17 -30.73
C ALA A 416 22.26 25.97 -30.09
N THR A 417 21.47 25.36 -29.22
CA THR A 417 20.34 26.00 -28.51
C THR A 417 20.44 25.79 -27.01
N SER A 418 20.16 26.84 -26.22
CA SER A 418 20.18 26.75 -24.76
C SER A 418 18.83 26.20 -24.25
N PRO A 419 18.77 24.97 -23.69
CA PRO A 419 17.52 24.41 -23.17
C PRO A 419 17.02 25.18 -21.95
N ILE A 420 17.93 25.78 -21.18
CA ILE A 420 17.64 26.45 -19.91
C ILE A 420 16.85 27.76 -20.06
N LYS A 421 16.92 28.43 -21.22
CA LYS A 421 16.11 29.62 -21.51
C LYS A 421 14.64 29.32 -21.84
N LYS A 422 14.32 28.06 -22.14
CA LYS A 422 12.98 27.65 -22.55
C LYS A 422 12.31 26.85 -21.43
N ASP A 423 11.02 26.60 -21.59
CA ASP A 423 10.37 25.51 -20.85
C ASP A 423 11.14 24.23 -21.20
N PHE A 424 11.55 23.46 -20.18
CA PHE A 424 12.30 22.23 -20.38
C PHE A 424 11.91 21.18 -19.37
N ARG A 425 12.04 19.92 -19.78
CA ARG A 425 11.90 18.73 -18.92
C ARG A 425 13.19 17.93 -18.99
N PHE A 426 13.82 17.73 -17.85
CA PHE A 426 15.03 16.95 -17.66
C PHE A 426 14.70 15.68 -16.89
N GLU A 427 15.13 14.54 -17.41
CA GLU A 427 14.93 13.22 -16.80
C GLU A 427 16.26 12.47 -16.80
N MET A 428 16.58 11.80 -15.69
CA MET A 428 17.71 10.87 -15.63
C MET A 428 17.52 9.87 -14.50
N ALA A 429 18.23 8.76 -14.57
CA ALA A 429 18.44 7.87 -13.44
C ALA A 429 19.92 7.75 -13.09
N PHE A 430 20.20 7.48 -11.83
CA PHE A 430 21.54 7.23 -11.34
C PHE A 430 21.55 6.18 -10.23
N SER A 431 22.73 5.65 -9.94
CA SER A 431 22.98 4.83 -8.74
C SER A 431 24.39 5.10 -8.24
N ALA A 432 24.58 5.18 -6.94
CA ALA A 432 25.89 5.41 -6.34
C ALA A 432 26.02 4.64 -5.02
N SER A 433 27.26 4.31 -4.66
CA SER A 433 27.61 3.64 -3.40
C SER A 433 28.90 4.20 -2.77
N THR A 434 29.70 4.93 -3.55
CA THR A 434 30.96 5.50 -3.08
C THR A 434 30.75 6.91 -2.52
N ARG A 435 31.00 7.07 -1.22
CA ARG A 435 30.97 8.37 -0.55
C ARG A 435 32.31 9.11 -0.70
N HIS A 436 32.22 10.40 -0.97
CA HIS A 436 33.36 11.31 -0.99
C HIS A 436 33.24 12.31 0.16
N SER A 437 34.38 12.87 0.60
CA SER A 437 34.39 13.93 1.61
C SER A 437 33.77 15.25 1.11
N ARG A 438 33.63 15.39 -0.20
CA ARG A 438 33.06 16.55 -0.89
C ARG A 438 31.84 16.12 -1.71
N PRO A 439 30.92 17.06 -2.01
CA PRO A 439 29.73 16.74 -2.80
C PRO A 439 30.12 16.28 -4.21
N GLN A 440 29.38 15.33 -4.77
CA GLN A 440 29.64 14.80 -6.10
C GLN A 440 28.68 15.38 -7.13
N LEU A 441 29.20 15.92 -8.24
CA LEU A 441 28.38 16.50 -9.31
C LEU A 441 27.96 15.42 -10.32
N VAL A 442 26.66 15.12 -10.37
CA VAL A 442 26.11 14.07 -11.24
C VAL A 442 25.78 14.61 -12.63
N ALA A 443 25.06 15.74 -12.69
CA ALA A 443 24.68 16.37 -13.94
C ALA A 443 24.65 17.89 -13.80
N LEU A 444 24.97 18.58 -14.90
CA LEU A 444 24.88 20.03 -15.00
C LEU A 444 24.37 20.41 -16.39
N LEU A 445 23.23 21.07 -16.44
CA LEU A 445 22.80 21.84 -17.60
C LEU A 445 23.23 23.28 -17.41
N ARG A 446 23.74 23.88 -18.48
CA ARG A 446 24.16 25.29 -18.47
C ARG A 446 23.67 26.02 -19.72
N SER A 447 23.41 27.32 -19.58
CA SER A 447 23.08 28.13 -20.74
C SER A 447 24.28 28.27 -21.68
N THR A 448 24.04 28.03 -22.97
CA THR A 448 25.02 28.27 -24.03
C THR A 448 25.05 29.72 -24.51
N ASP A 449 24.11 30.56 -24.06
CA ASP A 449 24.09 31.99 -24.37
C ASP A 449 24.96 32.77 -23.39
N LEU A 450 25.94 33.50 -23.94
CA LEU A 450 26.90 34.33 -23.22
C LEU A 450 26.24 35.34 -22.26
N GLN A 451 25.08 35.90 -22.60
CA GLN A 451 24.38 36.88 -21.76
C GLN A 451 23.79 36.25 -20.49
N THR A 452 23.56 34.94 -20.52
CA THR A 452 22.99 34.15 -19.43
C THR A 452 23.91 33.01 -19.04
N ALA A 453 25.22 33.17 -19.25
CA ALA A 453 26.21 32.11 -19.01
C ALA A 453 26.25 31.63 -17.55
N HIS A 454 25.66 32.40 -16.64
CA HIS A 454 25.50 32.10 -15.23
C HIS A 454 24.26 31.25 -14.90
N ASP A 455 23.35 31.06 -15.85
CA ASP A 455 22.15 30.24 -15.70
C ASP A 455 22.50 28.75 -15.78
N TYR A 456 22.01 27.96 -14.82
CA TYR A 456 22.27 26.53 -14.74
C TYR A 456 21.15 25.77 -14.01
N PHE A 457 21.12 24.47 -14.24
CA PHE A 457 20.42 23.48 -13.43
C PHE A 457 21.41 22.36 -13.13
N LEU A 458 21.57 21.99 -11.87
CA LEU A 458 22.51 20.93 -11.47
C LEU A 458 21.85 19.89 -10.57
N VAL A 459 22.41 18.69 -10.64
CA VAL A 459 22.10 17.55 -9.79
C VAL A 459 23.40 17.11 -9.13
N SER A 460 23.42 17.09 -7.80
CA SER A 460 24.59 16.70 -7.01
C SER A 460 24.19 15.88 -5.79
N ILE A 461 25.15 15.14 -5.24
CA ILE A 461 24.95 14.32 -4.04
C ILE A 461 25.87 14.84 -2.95
N GLU A 462 25.31 15.23 -1.81
CA GLU A 462 26.05 15.71 -0.64
C GLU A 462 26.67 14.52 0.14
N PRO A 463 27.76 14.71 0.90
CA PRO A 463 28.47 13.61 1.59
C PRO A 463 27.62 12.77 2.56
N ASN A 464 26.58 13.38 3.13
CA ASN A 464 25.62 12.71 4.01
C ASN A 464 24.68 11.76 3.24
N GLY A 465 24.61 11.84 1.91
CA GLY A 465 23.71 11.06 1.06
C GLY A 465 22.49 11.84 0.58
N SER A 466 22.38 13.14 0.92
CA SER A 466 21.31 14.00 0.39
C SER A 466 21.47 14.20 -1.12
N LEU A 467 20.35 14.17 -1.84
CA LEU A 467 20.30 14.57 -3.25
C LEU A 467 19.93 16.05 -3.34
N LEU A 468 20.83 16.86 -3.89
CA LEU A 468 20.65 18.29 -4.09
C LEU A 468 20.38 18.57 -5.58
N MET A 469 19.24 19.18 -5.87
CA MET A 469 18.92 19.72 -7.18
C MET A 469 18.69 21.21 -7.05
N GLU A 470 19.55 22.01 -7.70
CA GLU A 470 19.47 23.46 -7.62
C GLU A 470 19.56 24.10 -9.00
N THR A 471 18.91 25.26 -9.13
CA THR A 471 18.86 26.04 -10.36
C THR A 471 19.01 27.51 -10.06
N GLN A 472 19.75 28.19 -10.94
CA GLN A 472 19.81 29.63 -11.00
C GLN A 472 19.38 30.03 -12.40
N LEU A 473 18.28 30.78 -12.51
CA LEU A 473 17.69 31.15 -13.78
C LEU A 473 17.39 32.65 -13.79
N SER A 474 17.92 33.36 -14.79
CA SER A 474 17.75 34.80 -14.97
C SER A 474 16.29 35.25 -15.09
N ASP A 475 15.41 34.36 -15.56
CA ASP A 475 13.98 34.63 -15.79
C ASP A 475 13.06 34.26 -14.62
N LEU A 476 13.51 33.44 -13.65
CA LEU A 476 12.71 33.01 -12.48
C LEU A 476 12.84 33.94 -11.25
N GLY A 477 13.10 35.22 -11.47
CA GLY A 477 13.27 36.21 -10.41
C GLY A 477 14.74 36.50 -10.13
N LYS A 478 15.13 37.75 -10.33
CA LYS A 478 16.50 38.24 -10.16
C LYS A 478 17.03 37.89 -8.77
N GLY A 479 17.98 36.97 -8.64
CA GLY A 479 18.75 36.86 -7.40
C GLY A 479 18.71 35.55 -6.63
N MET A 480 17.94 34.54 -7.04
CA MET A 480 17.64 33.38 -6.18
C MET A 480 18.17 32.06 -6.77
N ILE A 481 18.67 31.20 -5.89
CA ILE A 481 18.93 29.79 -6.20
C ILE A 481 17.74 29.00 -5.65
N LEU A 482 16.97 28.40 -6.56
CA LEU A 482 15.80 27.59 -6.26
C LEU A 482 16.17 26.11 -6.39
N GLY A 483 15.52 25.25 -5.62
CA GLY A 483 15.79 23.82 -5.71
C GLY A 483 15.18 23.03 -4.59
N THR A 484 15.63 21.79 -4.46
CA THR A 484 15.22 20.90 -3.39
C THR A 484 16.44 20.10 -2.90
N GLU A 485 16.45 19.81 -1.61
CA GLU A 485 17.43 18.92 -0.99
C GLU A 485 16.65 17.77 -0.34
N VAL A 486 16.86 16.55 -0.86
CA VAL A 486 16.21 15.35 -0.32
C VAL A 486 17.14 14.73 0.72
N ASP A 487 16.93 15.10 1.98
CA ASP A 487 17.72 14.63 3.12
C ASP A 487 17.31 13.21 3.57
N PRO A 488 18.27 12.31 3.85
CA PRO A 488 17.98 10.95 4.33
C PRO A 488 17.16 10.86 5.60
N SER A 489 17.36 11.77 6.55
CA SER A 489 16.67 11.78 7.84
C SER A 489 15.19 12.14 7.72
N ALA A 490 14.82 12.90 6.68
CA ALA A 490 13.46 13.39 6.50
C ALA A 490 12.66 12.58 5.46
N HIS A 491 13.33 11.90 4.52
CA HIS A 491 12.66 11.35 3.33
C HIS A 491 12.92 9.86 3.08
N ASN A 492 13.55 9.14 4.02
CA ASN A 492 13.90 7.72 3.87
C ASN A 492 14.61 7.43 2.52
N PHE A 493 15.49 8.35 2.12
CA PHE A 493 16.16 8.36 0.83
C PHE A 493 17.67 8.49 1.05
N ASN A 494 18.49 7.67 0.41
CA ASN A 494 19.94 7.83 0.51
C ASN A 494 20.57 7.56 -0.85
N ALA A 495 21.09 8.60 -1.50
CA ALA A 495 21.69 8.49 -2.83
C ALA A 495 22.90 7.54 -2.92
N PHE A 496 23.48 7.13 -1.78
CA PHE A 496 24.59 6.17 -1.68
C PHE A 496 24.15 4.78 -1.18
N ASP A 497 22.88 4.43 -1.28
CA ASP A 497 22.34 3.11 -0.90
C ASP A 497 22.70 1.99 -1.90
N GLY A 498 23.30 2.32 -3.03
CA GLY A 498 23.64 1.38 -4.09
C GLY A 498 22.47 1.00 -4.99
N TYR A 499 21.29 1.55 -4.77
CA TYR A 499 20.10 1.34 -5.59
C TYR A 499 19.95 2.43 -6.65
N ARG A 500 19.05 2.16 -7.59
CA ARG A 500 18.67 3.09 -8.63
C ARG A 500 17.72 4.15 -8.07
N HIS A 501 18.02 5.39 -8.37
CA HIS A 501 17.12 6.52 -8.20
C HIS A 501 16.85 7.19 -9.53
N PHE A 502 15.70 7.83 -9.67
CA PHE A 502 15.37 8.63 -10.83
C PHE A 502 14.85 10.02 -10.46
N VAL A 503 15.18 10.99 -11.30
CA VAL A 503 14.81 12.39 -11.10
C VAL A 503 14.13 12.93 -12.35
N ILE A 504 13.11 13.75 -12.13
CA ILE A 504 12.41 14.51 -13.17
C ILE A 504 12.36 15.95 -12.71
N ALA A 505 12.91 16.88 -13.50
CA ALA A 505 12.79 18.31 -13.27
C ALA A 505 12.10 18.96 -14.47
N GLU A 506 11.03 19.70 -14.23
CA GLU A 506 10.26 20.37 -15.27
C GLU A 506 10.10 21.86 -14.96
N LYS A 507 10.71 22.69 -15.81
CA LYS A 507 10.57 24.14 -15.82
C LYS A 507 9.43 24.52 -16.76
N SER A 508 8.49 25.31 -16.25
CA SER A 508 7.45 25.96 -17.04
C SER A 508 7.34 27.44 -16.68
N ARG A 509 6.48 28.17 -17.39
CA ARG A 509 6.06 29.52 -17.03
C ARG A 509 5.47 29.65 -15.61
N HIS A 510 4.99 28.55 -15.02
CA HIS A 510 4.38 28.55 -13.68
C HIS A 510 5.38 28.23 -12.55
N GLY A 511 6.65 27.96 -12.89
CA GLY A 511 7.69 27.62 -11.93
C GLY A 511 8.42 26.32 -12.28
N MET A 512 9.17 25.80 -11.32
CA MET A 512 9.91 24.55 -11.41
C MET A 512 9.19 23.48 -10.59
N THR A 513 9.05 22.27 -11.14
CA THR A 513 8.59 21.09 -10.41
C THR A 513 9.69 20.04 -10.43
N ILE A 514 9.88 19.34 -9.30
CA ILE A 514 10.93 18.33 -9.15
C ILE A 514 10.30 17.06 -8.56
N LYS A 515 10.59 15.91 -9.16
CA LYS A 515 10.21 14.59 -8.65
C LYS A 515 11.43 13.71 -8.44
N VAL A 516 11.47 13.00 -7.33
CA VAL A 516 12.49 12.01 -6.99
C VAL A 516 11.79 10.70 -6.67
N ASP A 517 12.14 9.64 -7.38
CA ASP A 517 11.54 8.31 -7.24
C ASP A 517 10.00 8.30 -7.34
N GLY A 518 9.47 9.24 -8.13
CA GLY A 518 8.03 9.40 -8.39
C GLY A 518 7.32 10.35 -7.44
N GLU A 519 7.94 10.70 -6.32
CA GLU A 519 7.40 11.65 -5.34
C GLU A 519 7.75 13.09 -5.73
N GLU A 520 6.74 13.97 -5.72
CA GLU A 520 6.95 15.39 -5.93
C GLU A 520 7.59 16.05 -4.70
N ARG A 521 8.56 16.93 -4.93
CA ARG A 521 9.34 17.59 -3.89
C ARG A 521 9.11 19.09 -3.91
N ASP A 522 9.04 19.68 -2.72
CA ASP A 522 8.92 21.12 -2.57
C ASP A 522 10.17 21.82 -3.14
N VAL A 523 9.93 22.85 -3.94
CA VAL A 523 10.98 23.71 -4.49
C VAL A 523 11.09 24.96 -3.63
N LEU A 524 12.20 25.07 -2.92
CA LEU A 524 12.49 26.12 -1.94
C LEU A 524 13.63 27.01 -2.42
N GLN A 525 13.73 28.19 -1.81
CA GLN A 525 14.92 29.03 -1.94
C GLN A 525 16.04 28.44 -1.08
N LEU A 526 17.09 27.93 -1.72
CA LEU A 526 18.19 27.28 -1.02
C LEU A 526 19.24 28.29 -0.54
N ARG A 527 19.62 29.26 -1.39
CA ARG A 527 20.70 30.23 -1.12
C ARG A 527 20.49 31.56 -1.86
N ASN A 528 21.15 32.62 -1.38
CA ASN A 528 21.25 33.93 -2.04
C ASN A 528 22.47 33.99 -2.98
N ILE A 529 22.38 34.68 -4.12
CA ILE A 529 23.49 34.81 -5.08
C ILE A 529 24.74 35.42 -4.42
N VAL A 530 25.90 34.78 -4.64
CA VAL A 530 27.22 35.36 -4.41
C VAL A 530 27.69 36.03 -5.70
N SER A 531 27.93 37.35 -5.65
CA SER A 531 28.32 38.16 -6.81
C SER A 531 29.82 37.99 -7.14
N GLU A 532 30.12 38.05 -8.45
CA GLU A 532 31.44 38.04 -9.12
C GLU A 532 32.15 36.67 -9.21
N THR A 533 31.84 35.90 -10.25
CA THR A 533 32.65 34.72 -10.63
C THR A 533 32.96 34.73 -12.13
N ASN A 534 34.21 34.40 -12.47
CA ASN A 534 34.71 34.30 -13.84
C ASN A 534 34.23 33.01 -14.50
N VAL A 535 32.98 32.99 -14.96
CA VAL A 535 32.46 31.83 -15.70
C VAL A 535 33.10 31.81 -17.10
N LYS A 536 33.85 30.75 -17.44
CA LYS A 536 34.44 30.63 -18.78
C LYS A 536 33.34 30.59 -19.85
N THR A 537 33.60 31.26 -20.98
CA THR A 537 32.65 31.49 -22.09
C THR A 537 32.48 30.32 -23.05
N THR A 538 33.05 29.14 -22.77
CA THR A 538 32.90 27.95 -23.62
C THR A 538 31.45 27.44 -23.57
N PRO A 539 30.68 27.51 -24.68
CA PRO A 539 29.25 27.28 -24.67
C PRO A 539 28.94 25.78 -24.66
N THR A 540 28.91 25.20 -23.47
CA THR A 540 28.56 23.80 -23.27
C THR A 540 27.17 23.72 -22.66
N GLY A 541 26.28 22.92 -23.24
CA GLY A 541 24.88 22.85 -22.82
C GLY A 541 24.63 21.82 -21.70
N LEU A 542 25.47 20.78 -21.64
CA LEU A 542 25.32 19.65 -20.73
C LEU A 542 26.68 19.12 -20.28
N TYR A 543 26.76 18.74 -19.01
CA TYR A 543 27.79 17.89 -18.43
C TYR A 543 27.17 16.73 -17.64
N LEU A 544 27.79 15.56 -17.72
CA LEU A 544 27.43 14.35 -16.98
C LEU A 544 28.68 13.77 -16.33
N GLY A 545 28.55 13.35 -15.07
CA GLY A 545 29.61 12.70 -14.30
C GLY A 545 30.65 13.64 -13.68
N GLY A 546 30.57 14.94 -13.96
CA GLY A 546 31.53 15.93 -13.48
C GLY A 546 31.68 17.08 -14.46
N VAL A 547 32.68 17.95 -14.22
CA VAL A 547 32.99 19.08 -15.11
C VAL A 547 34.50 19.21 -15.33
N GLU A 548 34.88 19.88 -16.40
CA GLU A 548 36.27 20.28 -16.60
C GLU A 548 36.68 21.33 -15.56
N ALA A 549 37.88 21.18 -15.01
CA ALA A 549 38.40 22.06 -13.97
C ALA A 549 38.53 23.52 -14.47
N GLY A 550 38.05 24.47 -13.65
CA GLY A 550 38.14 25.89 -13.94
C GLY A 550 37.20 26.38 -15.05
N ILE A 551 36.12 25.66 -15.36
CA ILE A 551 35.02 26.17 -16.20
C ILE A 551 34.12 27.13 -15.44
N ASP A 552 33.87 26.84 -14.18
CA ASP A 552 33.08 27.66 -13.26
C ASP A 552 33.66 27.50 -11.85
N ASP A 553 34.17 28.60 -11.30
CA ASP A 553 34.79 28.60 -9.97
C ASP A 553 33.82 28.16 -8.87
N ARG A 554 32.51 28.35 -9.07
CA ARG A 554 31.45 27.90 -8.15
C ARG A 554 31.39 26.37 -8.06
N LEU A 555 31.72 25.70 -9.15
CA LEU A 555 31.72 24.24 -9.23
C LEU A 555 32.99 23.62 -8.66
N GLY A 556 34.00 24.45 -8.33
CA GLY A 556 35.24 24.00 -7.73
C GLY A 556 35.07 23.25 -6.41
N ARG A 557 33.90 23.36 -5.75
CA ARG A 557 33.54 22.61 -4.53
C ARG A 557 33.20 21.14 -4.76
N TYR A 558 32.79 20.77 -5.97
CA TYR A 558 32.29 19.44 -6.28
C TYR A 558 33.42 18.51 -6.77
N ASP A 559 33.37 17.26 -6.34
CA ASP A 559 34.12 16.18 -6.95
C ASP A 559 33.33 15.62 -8.14
N ASN A 560 34.04 14.97 -9.08
CA ASN A 560 33.39 14.23 -10.15
C ASN A 560 32.68 13.01 -9.58
N PHE A 561 31.56 12.64 -10.20
CA PHE A 561 30.69 11.57 -9.75
C PHE A 561 31.32 10.19 -9.90
N HIS A 562 31.12 9.37 -8.87
CA HIS A 562 31.43 7.95 -8.84
C HIS A 562 30.14 7.15 -8.69
N GLY A 563 29.70 6.56 -9.80
CA GLY A 563 28.47 5.79 -9.86
C GLY A 563 28.04 5.54 -11.29
N CYS A 564 26.77 5.25 -11.51
CA CYS A 564 26.20 5.04 -12.83
C CYS A 564 25.15 6.11 -13.13
N ILE A 565 25.12 6.60 -14.38
CA ILE A 565 24.10 7.51 -14.92
C ILE A 565 23.45 6.83 -16.12
N SER A 566 22.12 6.86 -16.21
CA SER A 566 21.37 6.25 -17.30
C SER A 566 20.19 7.10 -17.78
N ASN A 567 19.80 6.88 -19.03
CA ASN A 567 18.58 7.40 -19.65
C ASN A 567 18.37 8.91 -19.43
N VAL A 568 19.44 9.67 -19.61
CA VAL A 568 19.37 11.14 -19.60
C VAL A 568 18.56 11.59 -20.81
N LYS A 569 17.51 12.38 -20.55
CA LYS A 569 16.61 12.92 -21.56
C LYS A 569 16.33 14.40 -21.27
N ILE A 570 16.39 15.22 -22.31
CA ILE A 570 16.10 16.66 -22.23
C ILE A 570 15.08 16.98 -23.31
N ARG A 571 13.91 17.47 -22.90
CA ARG A 571 12.82 17.85 -23.81
C ARG A 571 12.53 19.33 -23.66
N THR A 572 12.51 20.06 -24.77
CA THR A 572 12.01 21.43 -24.91
C THR A 572 10.84 21.42 -25.91
N PRO A 573 10.10 22.53 -26.10
CA PRO A 573 9.01 22.59 -27.07
C PRO A 573 9.42 22.26 -28.51
N GLU A 574 10.69 22.44 -28.88
CA GLU A 574 11.17 22.23 -30.26
C GLU A 574 12.10 21.04 -30.43
N ILE A 575 12.73 20.55 -29.35
CA ILE A 575 13.77 19.53 -29.44
C ILE A 575 13.64 18.52 -28.29
N GLU A 576 13.82 17.24 -28.62
CA GLU A 576 14.04 16.17 -27.65
C GLU A 576 15.39 15.53 -27.92
N VAL A 577 16.28 15.51 -26.92
CA VAL A 577 17.59 14.87 -27.00
C VAL A 577 17.74 13.79 -25.94
N MET A 578 18.44 12.72 -26.32
CA MET A 578 18.84 11.61 -25.45
C MET A 578 20.38 11.52 -25.46
N PRO A 579 21.07 12.36 -24.66
CA PRO A 579 22.51 12.60 -24.82
C PRO A 579 23.38 11.34 -24.66
N LEU A 580 23.03 10.43 -23.74
CA LEU A 580 23.78 9.19 -23.56
C LEU A 580 23.66 8.25 -24.76
N GLN A 581 22.52 8.26 -25.46
CA GLN A 581 22.33 7.48 -26.68
C GLN A 581 23.16 8.06 -27.82
N GLN A 582 23.11 9.39 -28.01
CA GLN A 582 23.93 10.08 -29.01
C GLN A 582 25.44 9.88 -28.77
N TYR A 583 25.87 9.88 -27.50
CA TYR A 583 27.25 9.58 -27.14
C TYR A 583 27.64 8.14 -27.52
N GLY A 584 26.76 7.16 -27.26
CA GLY A 584 26.97 5.76 -27.66
C GLY A 584 27.03 5.54 -29.17
N ASP A 585 26.31 6.35 -29.94
CA ASP A 585 26.32 6.34 -31.41
C ASP A 585 27.56 7.03 -32.02
N ASN A 586 28.53 7.44 -31.20
CA ASN A 586 29.77 8.15 -31.57
C ASN A 586 29.54 9.50 -32.26
N ASP A 587 28.57 10.28 -31.79
CA ASP A 587 28.39 11.66 -32.25
C ASP A 587 29.64 12.53 -31.92
N LEU A 588 30.14 13.25 -32.93
CA LEU A 588 31.36 14.08 -32.86
C LEU A 588 31.19 15.35 -31.99
N HIS A 589 29.98 15.67 -31.54
CA HIS A 589 29.69 16.87 -30.75
C HIS A 589 29.92 16.69 -29.23
N PHE A 590 30.49 15.56 -28.80
CA PHE A 590 30.80 15.29 -27.39
C PHE A 590 32.27 15.50 -27.06
N ARG A 591 32.52 16.19 -25.94
CA ARG A 591 33.84 16.29 -25.29
C ARG A 591 33.84 15.41 -24.05
N THR A 592 34.98 14.79 -23.75
CA THR A 592 35.09 13.88 -22.61
C THR A 592 36.43 14.00 -21.90
N SER A 593 36.46 13.65 -20.61
CA SER A 593 37.69 13.28 -19.91
C SER A 593 37.66 11.79 -19.65
N GLY A 594 38.54 11.04 -20.31
CA GLY A 594 38.49 9.58 -20.29
C GLY A 594 37.21 9.00 -20.90
N VAL A 595 37.09 7.67 -20.88
CA VAL A 595 35.93 6.96 -21.41
C VAL A 595 35.17 6.34 -20.22
N PRO A 596 33.92 6.77 -19.96
CA PRO A 596 33.05 6.10 -19.00
C PRO A 596 32.76 4.65 -19.44
N GLY A 597 32.60 3.74 -18.48
CA GLY A 597 32.33 2.34 -18.80
C GLY A 597 30.87 2.15 -19.23
N TYR A 598 30.61 1.58 -20.40
CA TYR A 598 29.25 1.23 -20.83
C TYR A 598 28.70 0.07 -20.01
N GLY A 599 27.43 0.12 -19.61
CA GLY A 599 26.81 -0.94 -18.82
C GLY A 599 25.34 -0.67 -18.49
N SER A 600 24.91 -1.16 -17.32
CA SER A 600 23.58 -0.94 -16.74
C SER A 600 23.75 -0.39 -15.33
N CYS A 601 22.87 0.51 -14.89
CA CYS A 601 22.87 0.94 -13.49
C CYS A 601 22.26 -0.14 -12.58
N ALA A 602 22.31 0.09 -11.27
CA ALA A 602 21.65 -0.79 -10.31
C ALA A 602 20.14 -0.91 -10.58
N LYS A 603 19.48 -1.89 -9.93
CA LYS A 603 18.02 -2.00 -9.91
C LYS A 603 17.45 -1.08 -8.82
N PHE A 604 16.16 -0.78 -8.92
CA PHE A 604 15.42 -0.16 -7.82
C PHE A 604 15.43 -1.07 -6.58
N ALA A 605 15.41 -0.46 -5.39
CA ALA A 605 15.14 -1.21 -4.17
C ALA A 605 13.76 -1.89 -4.31
N ALA A 606 13.65 -3.16 -3.89
CA ALA A 606 12.35 -3.82 -3.89
C ALA A 606 11.40 -3.09 -2.93
N ALA A 607 10.12 -2.92 -3.32
CA ALA A 607 9.11 -2.32 -2.47
C ALA A 607 9.01 -3.13 -1.16
N GLY A 608 9.54 -2.57 -0.06
CA GLY A 608 9.67 -3.23 1.25
C GLY A 608 11.10 -3.33 1.80
N VAL A 609 12.14 -3.05 1.01
CA VAL A 609 13.56 -3.09 1.47
C VAL A 609 14.00 -1.79 2.16
N LEU A 610 13.25 -0.70 1.99
CA LEU A 610 13.45 0.57 2.71
C LEU A 610 13.18 0.49 4.24
N MET A 611 13.01 -0.71 4.79
CA MET A 611 12.83 -0.98 6.23
C MET A 611 13.96 -1.80 6.86
N ALA A 612 15.06 -2.07 6.14
CA ALA A 612 16.14 -2.87 6.68
C ALA A 612 17.53 -2.34 6.27
N HIS A 613 18.00 -1.31 6.99
CA HIS A 613 19.45 -1.06 7.07
C HIS A 613 19.99 -1.71 8.36
N GLY A 614 20.63 -2.85 8.17
CA GLY A 614 21.38 -3.54 9.21
C GLY A 614 21.88 -4.92 8.74
N HIS A 615 23.02 -4.91 8.04
CA HIS A 615 23.87 -6.05 7.70
C HIS A 615 23.47 -7.01 6.55
N ASP A 616 24.42 -7.12 5.61
CA ASP A 616 24.69 -8.13 4.58
C ASP A 616 23.66 -9.25 4.39
N LEU A 617 22.92 -9.22 3.27
CA LEU A 617 22.26 -10.39 2.72
C LEU A 617 22.51 -10.54 1.22
N ASN A 618 23.41 -11.45 0.92
CA ASN A 618 23.61 -12.05 -0.39
C ASN A 618 22.50 -13.10 -0.58
N VAL A 619 21.41 -12.77 -1.26
CA VAL A 619 20.33 -13.72 -1.57
C VAL A 619 20.44 -14.15 -3.03
N SER A 620 21.25 -15.18 -3.26
CA SER A 620 21.09 -16.07 -4.41
C SER A 620 20.05 -17.13 -4.06
N GLY A 621 19.02 -17.26 -4.88
CA GLY A 621 18.05 -18.34 -4.78
C GLY A 621 18.73 -19.71 -4.97
N VAL A 622 18.34 -20.68 -4.14
CA VAL A 622 18.63 -22.09 -4.36
C VAL A 622 17.36 -22.88 -4.07
N MET A 623 16.78 -23.41 -5.15
CA MET A 623 15.94 -24.60 -5.09
C MET A 623 16.77 -25.76 -4.54
N GLY A 624 16.24 -26.48 -3.55
CA GLY A 624 16.62 -27.86 -3.23
C GLY A 624 18.10 -28.09 -2.94
N GLU A 625 18.53 -27.79 -1.72
CA GLU A 625 19.68 -28.48 -1.12
C GLU A 625 19.22 -29.25 0.11
N GLU A 626 19.64 -30.51 0.18
CA GLU A 626 19.48 -31.37 1.36
C GLU A 626 20.01 -30.65 2.60
N TRP A 627 19.23 -30.73 3.68
CA TRP A 627 19.49 -30.09 4.96
C TRP A 627 20.78 -30.64 5.58
N ALA A 628 21.91 -29.99 5.34
CA ALA A 628 23.15 -30.30 6.05
C ALA A 628 23.14 -29.58 7.40
N PHE A 629 23.07 -30.36 8.49
CA PHE A 629 23.24 -29.86 9.85
C PHE A 629 24.59 -29.14 9.97
N ARG A 630 24.58 -27.82 10.05
CA ARG A 630 25.75 -27.04 10.48
C ARG A 630 25.59 -26.82 11.98
N ALA A 631 26.42 -27.50 12.76
CA ALA A 631 26.53 -27.22 14.19
C ALA A 631 26.74 -25.71 14.38
N ALA A 632 25.88 -25.08 15.18
CA ALA A 632 26.06 -23.68 15.53
C ALA A 632 27.46 -23.54 16.16
N GLN A 633 28.28 -22.64 15.64
CA GLN A 633 29.55 -22.32 16.26
C GLN A 633 29.24 -21.71 17.62
N ARG A 634 29.59 -22.43 18.70
CA ARG A 634 29.52 -21.93 20.07
C ARG A 634 30.45 -20.72 20.17
N LEU A 635 29.89 -19.50 20.10
CA LEU A 635 30.63 -18.28 20.39
C LEU A 635 30.93 -18.29 21.88
N VAL A 636 32.14 -18.72 22.24
CA VAL A 636 32.65 -18.58 23.60
C VAL A 636 32.85 -17.09 23.85
N TYR A 637 31.93 -16.48 24.61
CA TYR A 637 32.10 -15.12 25.07
C TYR A 637 33.33 -15.06 25.99
N GLN A 638 34.41 -14.46 25.50
CA GLN A 638 35.53 -14.08 26.36
C GLN A 638 35.25 -12.71 26.93
N HIS A 639 35.12 -12.64 28.25
CA HIS A 639 35.01 -11.35 28.93
C HIS A 639 36.25 -10.49 28.58
N GLN A 640 36.03 -9.32 27.99
CA GLN A 640 37.04 -8.29 27.87
C GLN A 640 36.79 -7.27 28.98
N PHE A 641 37.56 -7.37 30.06
CA PHE A 641 37.64 -6.29 31.04
C PHE A 641 38.38 -5.11 30.38
N VAL A 642 37.62 -4.10 29.93
CA VAL A 642 38.17 -2.81 29.53
C VAL A 642 38.11 -1.90 30.76
N PRO A 643 39.25 -1.44 31.32
CA PRO A 643 39.22 -0.44 32.37
C PRO A 643 38.63 0.85 31.80
N ALA A 644 37.61 1.38 32.46
CA ALA A 644 36.96 2.62 32.06
C ALA A 644 37.93 3.81 32.20
N THR A 645 38.60 4.19 31.11
CA THR A 645 39.06 5.56 30.91
C THR A 645 38.04 6.24 30.01
N HIS A 646 37.14 7.03 30.62
CA HIS A 646 36.23 7.91 29.90
C HIS A 646 37.01 9.04 29.21
N PRO A 647 36.85 9.27 27.89
CA PRO A 647 37.01 10.57 27.30
C PRO A 647 35.68 11.34 27.45
N GLU A 648 35.71 12.44 28.18
CA GLU A 648 34.61 13.38 28.34
C GLU A 648 34.04 13.80 26.98
N ARG A 649 32.71 13.68 26.82
CA ARG A 649 31.97 14.33 25.75
C ARG A 649 31.04 15.36 26.41
N ASN A 650 31.49 16.61 26.41
CA ASN A 650 30.76 17.78 26.87
C ASN A 650 29.44 17.92 26.11
N THR A 651 28.31 17.83 26.83
CA THR A 651 27.01 18.31 26.33
C THR A 651 26.56 19.54 27.11
N PRO A 652 25.92 20.54 26.48
CA PRO A 652 25.60 21.82 27.12
C PRO A 652 24.37 21.78 28.07
N MET A 653 24.00 20.61 28.59
CA MET A 653 22.98 20.47 29.65
C MET A 653 23.54 20.00 31.00
N ASP A 654 24.80 19.58 31.09
CA ASP A 654 25.39 19.07 32.34
C ASP A 654 25.89 20.17 33.30
N ASN A 655 25.94 21.43 32.85
CA ASN A 655 26.39 22.56 33.68
C ASN A 655 25.25 23.32 34.39
N VAL A 656 23.98 23.07 34.02
CA VAL A 656 22.83 23.81 34.60
C VAL A 656 22.44 23.22 35.96
N VAL A 657 22.50 21.90 36.10
CA VAL A 657 22.12 21.20 37.34
C VAL A 657 23.07 21.48 38.51
N PRO A 658 24.41 21.42 38.37
CA PRO A 658 25.33 21.75 39.47
C PRO A 658 25.40 23.26 39.76
N ALA A 659 25.17 24.13 38.77
CA ALA A 659 25.12 25.58 39.00
C ALA A 659 23.88 26.01 39.79
N VAL A 660 22.71 25.42 39.50
CA VAL A 660 21.48 25.67 40.26
C VAL A 660 21.57 25.07 41.66
N ALA A 661 22.11 23.86 41.81
CA ALA A 661 22.36 23.25 43.12
C ALA A 661 23.39 24.06 43.95
N GLY A 662 24.45 24.57 43.29
CA GLY A 662 25.45 25.45 43.90
C GLY A 662 24.86 26.78 44.34
N ALA A 663 24.00 27.40 43.53
CA ALA A 663 23.30 28.63 43.89
C ALA A 663 22.33 28.42 45.06
N ILE A 664 21.59 27.31 45.10
CA ILE A 664 20.72 26.96 46.22
C ILE A 664 21.56 26.73 47.50
N PHE A 665 22.69 26.02 47.40
CA PHE A 665 23.56 25.80 48.55
C PHE A 665 24.20 27.11 49.05
N LEU A 666 24.54 28.03 48.15
CA LEU A 666 25.09 29.34 48.50
C LEU A 666 24.03 30.25 49.14
N VAL A 667 22.78 30.20 48.68
CA VAL A 667 21.65 30.88 49.32
C VAL A 667 21.34 30.27 50.68
N CYS A 668 21.29 28.94 50.81
CA CYS A 668 21.09 28.25 52.08
C CYS A 668 22.21 28.55 53.08
N THR A 669 23.47 28.57 52.65
CA THR A 669 24.60 28.93 53.52
C THR A 669 24.57 30.40 53.93
N ILE A 670 24.20 31.32 53.03
CA ILE A 670 23.98 32.74 53.39
C ILE A 670 22.82 32.87 54.38
N ILE A 671 21.73 32.13 54.22
CA ILE A 671 20.60 32.12 55.17
C ILE A 671 21.04 31.57 56.51
N VAL A 672 21.80 30.48 56.55
CA VAL A 672 22.34 29.90 57.80
C VAL A 672 23.30 30.87 58.46
N ILE A 673 24.22 31.50 57.72
CA ILE A 673 25.12 32.53 58.23
C ILE A 673 24.33 33.73 58.74
N ALA A 674 23.28 34.18 58.04
CA ALA A 674 22.42 35.26 58.49
C ALA A 674 21.64 34.88 59.75
N LEU A 675 21.16 33.65 59.88
CA LEU A 675 20.49 33.14 61.08
C LEU A 675 21.48 33.00 62.25
N VAL A 676 22.72 32.56 62.00
CA VAL A 676 23.79 32.50 63.00
C VAL A 676 24.22 33.89 63.42
N LEU A 677 24.39 34.84 62.49
CA LEU A 677 24.69 36.24 62.80
C LEU A 677 23.53 36.93 63.51
N LYS A 678 22.28 36.61 63.17
CA LYS A 678 21.08 37.11 63.88
C LYS A 678 20.99 36.49 65.27
N ALA A 679 21.32 35.22 65.44
CA ALA A 679 21.42 34.56 66.74
C ALA A 679 22.60 35.09 67.56
N HIS A 680 23.72 35.45 66.92
CA HIS A 680 24.89 36.03 67.55
C HIS A 680 24.66 37.50 67.93
N ARG A 681 23.96 38.28 67.09
CA ARG A 681 23.47 39.63 67.45
C ARG A 681 22.47 39.55 68.59
N LYS A 682 21.51 38.62 68.55
CA LYS A 682 20.55 38.40 69.64
C LYS A 682 21.23 37.87 70.92
N ARG A 683 22.32 37.10 70.82
CA ARG A 683 23.17 36.71 71.96
C ARG A 683 24.02 37.87 72.46
N LYS A 684 24.50 38.75 71.59
CA LYS A 684 25.24 39.98 71.96
C LYS A 684 24.31 40.98 72.65
N GLU A 685 23.11 41.21 72.12
CA GLU A 685 22.04 41.99 72.76
C GLU A 685 21.57 41.36 74.07
N ARG A 686 21.50 40.02 74.19
CA ARG A 686 21.21 39.34 75.48
C ARG A 686 22.37 39.38 76.47
N LYS A 687 23.61 39.61 76.01
CA LYS A 687 24.79 39.79 76.86
C LYS A 687 24.87 41.25 77.32
N GLU A 688 24.58 42.19 76.43
CA GLU A 688 24.46 43.62 76.71
C GLU A 688 23.20 43.96 77.55
N LEU A 689 22.11 43.18 77.46
CA LEU A 689 20.98 43.24 78.41
C LEU A 689 21.28 42.55 79.74
N ARG A 690 22.09 41.48 79.79
CA ARG A 690 22.54 40.87 81.06
C ARG A 690 23.53 41.74 81.82
N ASP A 691 24.32 42.55 81.11
CA ASP A 691 25.25 43.51 81.69
C ASP A 691 24.57 44.88 81.98
N ALA A 692 23.29 45.07 81.60
CA ALA A 692 22.49 46.27 81.86
C ALA A 692 21.29 46.06 82.81
N GLU A 693 21.08 44.84 83.33
CA GLU A 693 20.00 44.50 84.26
C GLU A 693 20.53 44.10 85.66
N GLU A 694 21.77 44.50 85.97
CA GLU A 694 22.36 44.47 87.31
C GLU A 694 22.63 45.90 87.81
N SER A 695 21.62 46.78 87.69
CA SER A 695 21.56 48.07 88.39
C SER A 695 20.12 48.51 88.70
N VAL A 696 19.65 48.06 89.88
CA VAL A 696 18.74 48.75 90.84
C VAL A 696 17.21 48.88 90.48
N PRO A 697 16.28 49.15 91.43
CA PRO A 697 15.47 48.13 92.14
C PRO A 697 13.93 48.37 92.17
N LEU A 698 13.19 47.34 92.65
CA LEU A 698 11.96 47.36 93.48
C LEU A 698 10.80 48.38 93.23
N PHE A 699 9.57 47.91 92.93
CA PHE A 699 8.37 47.93 93.82
C PHE A 699 7.00 47.67 93.11
N ASN A 700 6.19 46.84 93.78
CA ASN A 700 4.71 46.62 93.85
C ASN A 700 3.67 47.10 92.82
N GLY A 701 2.69 46.19 92.62
CA GLY A 701 1.23 46.43 92.60
C GLY A 701 0.66 46.96 91.28
N GLY A 702 -0.50 46.58 90.78
CA GLY A 702 -1.65 45.83 91.28
C GLY A 702 -2.93 46.40 90.63
N SER A 703 -3.78 45.52 90.09
CA SER A 703 -5.19 45.72 89.66
C SER A 703 -5.48 46.57 88.40
N SER A 704 -6.12 45.98 87.38
CA SER A 704 -7.57 46.05 87.06
C SER A 704 -7.92 47.35 86.33
N SER A 705 -8.62 47.46 85.20
CA SER A 705 -9.75 46.75 84.57
C SER A 705 -9.88 47.34 83.14
N ASP A 706 -10.33 46.61 82.13
CA ASP A 706 -11.62 46.82 81.41
C ASP A 706 -11.35 46.33 79.97
N GLY A 707 -12.12 45.52 79.23
CA GLY A 707 -13.46 44.96 79.32
C GLY A 707 -13.96 44.77 77.87
N ARG A 708 -14.59 43.61 77.57
CA ARG A 708 -15.17 43.14 76.27
C ARG A 708 -14.19 42.38 75.35
N ASP A 709 -14.45 41.18 74.80
CA ASP A 709 -15.69 40.42 74.62
C ASP A 709 -15.44 38.88 74.57
N LYS A 710 -16.31 38.18 75.33
CA LYS A 710 -16.91 36.82 75.24
C LYS A 710 -16.23 35.59 74.58
N LYS A 711 -16.04 34.61 75.50
CA LYS A 711 -16.53 33.21 75.55
C LYS A 711 -15.89 32.10 74.68
N GLU A 712 -15.38 31.12 75.41
CA GLU A 712 -15.08 29.74 75.04
C GLU A 712 -16.15 29.08 74.15
N LYS A 713 -15.69 28.40 73.10
CA LYS A 713 -16.05 27.02 72.75
C LYS A 713 -15.32 26.58 71.46
N ILE A 714 -14.93 25.30 71.46
CA ILE A 714 -15.06 24.34 70.35
C ILE A 714 -13.92 24.26 69.30
N PHE A 715 -13.23 23.10 69.35
CA PHE A 715 -12.95 22.13 68.28
C PHE A 715 -11.90 22.36 67.17
N THR A 716 -11.07 21.31 67.08
CA THR A 716 -10.64 20.51 65.92
C THR A 716 -9.88 21.12 64.75
N VAL A 717 -8.75 20.45 64.53
CA VAL A 717 -8.20 20.01 63.24
C VAL A 717 -9.30 19.84 62.19
N SER A 718 -9.23 20.69 61.17
CA SER A 718 -10.04 20.62 59.96
C SER A 718 -9.15 20.04 58.85
N GLU A 719 -9.13 18.71 58.75
CA GLU A 719 -9.14 18.05 57.44
C GLU A 719 -10.48 18.38 56.79
N LYS A 720 -10.46 18.98 55.60
CA LYS A 720 -11.65 19.16 54.77
C LYS A 720 -11.57 18.18 53.60
N GLU A 721 -12.44 17.16 53.62
CA GLU A 721 -13.86 17.18 53.17
C GLU A 721 -13.89 16.97 51.65
N MET A 722 -14.74 16.13 51.04
CA MET A 722 -16.00 15.46 51.40
C MET A 722 -16.37 14.63 50.14
N MET A 723 -17.20 13.59 50.10
CA MET A 723 -17.99 12.79 51.05
C MET A 723 -18.60 11.62 50.25
N PRO A 724 -18.93 10.49 50.88
CA PRO A 724 -19.92 9.53 50.41
C PRO A 724 -21.26 9.70 51.16
N LEU A 725 -22.32 9.03 50.71
CA LEU A 725 -23.46 8.71 51.56
C LEU A 725 -24.09 7.38 51.12
N ASN A 726 -24.35 6.52 52.11
CA ASN A 726 -25.14 5.30 51.97
C ASN A 726 -25.94 5.12 53.27
N SER A 727 -27.25 4.85 53.22
CA SER A 727 -27.96 4.17 54.32
C SER A 727 -29.38 3.71 53.97
N LYS A 728 -29.67 2.43 54.31
CA LYS A 728 -30.92 1.82 54.83
C LYS A 728 -32.12 1.73 53.85
N THR A 729 -32.94 0.67 53.76
CA THR A 729 -33.44 -0.36 54.71
C THR A 729 -34.19 -1.47 53.92
N GLU A 730 -34.25 -2.70 54.42
CA GLU A 730 -35.08 -3.90 54.02
C GLU A 730 -36.61 -3.72 54.27
N PRO A 731 -37.56 -4.68 53.98
CA PRO A 731 -37.52 -6.00 53.29
C PRO A 731 -38.72 -6.31 52.31
N ASP A 732 -38.77 -7.57 51.81
CA ASP A 732 -39.92 -8.41 51.38
C ASP A 732 -40.60 -8.25 50.00
N ASP A 733 -40.42 -9.26 49.12
CA ASP A 733 -41.42 -10.22 48.59
C ASP A 733 -40.85 -10.97 47.35
N VAL A 734 -40.58 -12.29 47.40
CA VAL A 734 -41.47 -13.42 47.00
C VAL A 734 -41.72 -13.38 45.46
N ILE A 735 -41.22 -14.28 44.59
CA ILE A 735 -41.55 -15.71 44.38
C ILE A 735 -40.46 -16.38 43.51
N GLN A 736 -40.23 -17.67 43.78
CA GLN A 736 -39.49 -18.68 43.01
C GLN A 736 -39.94 -18.80 41.54
N VAL A 737 -39.22 -19.44 40.63
CA VAL A 737 -39.39 -20.85 40.21
C VAL A 737 -38.32 -21.05 39.12
N ALA A 738 -37.28 -21.85 39.38
CA ALA A 738 -37.08 -23.23 38.86
C ALA A 738 -36.79 -23.29 37.34
N ASN A 739 -35.98 -24.18 36.79
CA ASN A 739 -35.15 -25.26 37.30
C ASN A 739 -34.25 -25.74 36.15
N ALA A 740 -33.09 -26.28 36.52
CA ALA A 740 -32.43 -27.49 36.00
C ALA A 740 -32.57 -27.90 34.51
N THR A 741 -31.39 -28.00 33.88
CA THR A 741 -30.78 -29.18 33.20
C THR A 741 -31.54 -30.53 33.21
N PRO A 742 -30.97 -31.60 32.59
CA PRO A 742 -30.65 -31.92 31.19
C PRO A 742 -31.41 -33.22 30.80
N VAL A 743 -30.88 -34.07 29.89
CA VAL A 743 -31.13 -35.53 29.66
C VAL A 743 -31.18 -35.76 28.13
N ALA A 744 -30.11 -36.26 27.50
CA ALA A 744 -29.60 -37.64 27.42
C ALA A 744 -30.20 -38.50 26.29
N ASN A 745 -29.28 -39.02 25.49
CA ASN A 745 -29.26 -40.23 24.65
C ASN A 745 -30.52 -41.11 24.56
N VAL A 746 -30.80 -41.55 23.33
CA VAL A 746 -31.25 -42.92 23.04
C VAL A 746 -30.52 -43.45 21.80
N GLU A 747 -29.89 -44.62 21.98
CA GLU A 747 -29.27 -45.52 20.99
C GLU A 747 -30.32 -46.07 20.00
N THR A 748 -30.07 -46.53 18.77
CA THR A 748 -29.36 -47.78 18.41
C THR A 748 -29.50 -48.05 16.88
N LYS A 749 -28.43 -48.63 16.30
CA LYS A 749 -28.30 -49.68 15.25
C LYS A 749 -29.34 -49.87 14.10
N ASN A 750 -28.81 -49.96 12.86
CA ASN A 750 -28.99 -51.04 11.86
C ASN A 750 -28.09 -50.74 10.63
N GLU A 751 -26.97 -51.41 10.41
CA GLU A 751 -26.76 -52.64 9.59
C GLU A 751 -27.26 -52.64 8.12
N ALA A 752 -26.28 -52.45 7.21
CA ALA A 752 -25.85 -53.35 6.13
C ALA A 752 -26.60 -53.55 4.77
N LYS A 753 -25.77 -53.49 3.70
CA LYS A 753 -25.74 -54.23 2.40
C LYS A 753 -26.33 -53.62 1.11
N GLN A 754 -25.44 -53.36 0.15
CA GLN A 754 -25.32 -53.92 -1.24
C GLN A 754 -24.11 -53.20 -1.92
N LYS A 755 -22.98 -53.78 -2.38
CA LYS A 755 -22.67 -54.85 -3.38
C LYS A 755 -23.47 -54.68 -4.69
N GLU A 756 -22.94 -54.69 -5.92
CA GLU A 756 -21.61 -54.88 -6.54
C GLU A 756 -21.82 -54.78 -8.08
N ALA A 757 -20.75 -54.54 -8.86
CA ALA A 757 -20.61 -54.72 -10.34
C ALA A 757 -21.30 -53.68 -11.27
N LEU A 758 -20.74 -53.26 -12.42
CA LEU A 758 -19.96 -54.01 -13.42
C LEU A 758 -19.10 -53.10 -14.34
N GLU A 759 -17.86 -53.53 -14.52
CA GLU A 759 -16.91 -53.51 -15.66
C GLU A 759 -16.86 -52.46 -16.79
N LYS A 760 -15.59 -52.06 -17.05
CA LYS A 760 -14.83 -52.05 -18.33
C LYS A 760 -15.39 -51.26 -19.52
N ASP A 761 -14.60 -50.28 -19.97
CA ASP A 761 -13.96 -50.48 -21.28
C ASP A 761 -12.58 -49.83 -21.38
N VAL A 762 -11.71 -50.55 -22.09
CA VAL A 762 -10.30 -50.28 -22.38
C VAL A 762 -10.21 -49.67 -23.77
N GLY A 763 -9.39 -48.64 -23.96
CA GLY A 763 -9.12 -48.12 -25.31
C GLY A 763 -7.91 -47.19 -25.36
N ALA A 764 -6.74 -47.78 -25.57
CA ALA A 764 -5.47 -47.10 -25.80
C ALA A 764 -5.35 -46.55 -27.24
N ALA A 765 -4.73 -45.37 -27.40
CA ALA A 765 -4.00 -44.96 -28.62
C ALA A 765 -3.06 -43.78 -28.24
N LYS A 766 -1.76 -44.03 -28.12
CA LYS A 766 -0.70 -43.82 -29.14
C LYS A 766 -0.39 -42.36 -29.47
N GLN A 767 0.76 -41.91 -28.94
CA GLN A 767 1.61 -40.86 -29.49
C GLN A 767 2.23 -41.30 -30.82
N GLU A 768 2.28 -40.39 -31.81
CA GLU A 768 3.49 -39.96 -32.53
C GLU A 768 3.16 -38.81 -33.54
N PRO A 769 4.17 -38.05 -34.02
CA PRO A 769 4.07 -36.61 -34.34
C PRO A 769 3.98 -36.30 -35.84
N LEU A 770 3.65 -35.05 -36.20
CA LEU A 770 3.90 -34.51 -37.55
C LEU A 770 4.10 -32.99 -37.55
N ASP A 771 5.34 -32.63 -37.81
CA ASP A 771 5.91 -31.61 -38.68
C ASP A 771 5.19 -30.30 -39.06
N ALA A 772 6.05 -29.29 -39.03
CA ALA A 772 5.98 -27.92 -39.54
C ALA A 772 5.42 -27.72 -40.95
N VAL A 773 4.63 -26.64 -41.13
CA VAL A 773 4.62 -25.77 -42.33
C VAL A 773 4.25 -24.33 -41.92
N LYS A 774 5.15 -23.37 -42.24
CA LYS A 774 4.94 -21.89 -42.33
C LYS A 774 4.28 -21.54 -43.69
N PRO A 775 4.04 -20.26 -44.05
CA PRO A 775 3.32 -19.18 -43.39
C PRO A 775 2.23 -18.58 -44.32
N PHE A 776 1.34 -17.73 -43.79
CA PHE A 776 0.74 -16.59 -44.48
C PHE A 776 0.39 -15.50 -43.48
#